data_AF-A0A8C1EIF4-F1
#
_entry.id   AF-A0A8C1EIF4-F1
#
_cell.length_a   1.000
_cell.length_b   1.000
_cell.length_c   1.000
_cell.angle_alpha   90.00
_cell.angle_beta   90.00
_cell.angle_gamma   90.00
#
_symmetry.space_group_name_H-M   'P 1'
#
loop_
_entity.id
_entity.type
_entity.pdbx_description
1 polymer ?
#
loop_
_entity_poly.entity_id
_entity_poly.type
_entity_poly.pdbx_seq_one_letter_code
_entity_poly.pdbx_strand_id
1 'polypeptide(L)'
;LVQCQPNQSCCECLVHTCRRKKELKARTVWLGHPEKCEEKYPKNAIKNQKYNIVTFVPGVLYQQFKFFLNLYFLVVACSQFVPSLKIGYLYTYWAPLGFVLAVTMVREAVDEVRRCRRDKEMNSQLYSKLTVRGDHSMTHPDDIIPYTQIPADMIFLRTSEKTGSCFIRTDQLDGETDWKLRITVACTQRLPALGDLFSISAYVYAQKPQLDIHSFEGNFTREDCDPPIHESLSIENTLWASTVVASGTVIGVVIYTGKEMRSVLNTSQSKNKVGLLDLELNRLTKALFLAQVVLSVVMVALQGFLGPWFRNLFRFVVLFSYIIPISLRVNLDMGKSAYGWMIMKDENIPGTVVRTSTIPEELGRLAYLLTDKTGTLTQNEMVFKRLHLGTVSYGMDTMDEIQSHIIQSYAQPPAPKVRKSVSSRIHEAVKAIALCHNVTPVYESRVNGASAEPEGTEADQDFSDDNRTYQASSPDEVALVRWTESVGLTLVNRDLMSLQLKTPAGHILTYYILQIFPFTSESKRMGIIVREEATGDITFYMKGADVAMASIVQYNDWLEEECGNMAREGLRTLVVAKKSLTEEQYQDFESRYNQAKLSIHDRALKVAAAVESLEREMELLCLTGVEDQLQADVRPTLELLRNAGIKIWMLTGDKLETATCIAKSSHLVSRNQDIHVFKPVSNRGEAHLELNAFRRKHDCALVISGDSLEVCLRYYEHEFVELACQCPAVVCCRCSPTQKAQIVRLLQQHTDNRTCAIGDGGNDVSMIQAADCGIGIEGKEGKQASLAADFSITQFKHIGRLLMVHGRNSYKRSAALGQFVMHRGMIISTMQAVFSSIFYFASVPLYQGFLMVGYATIYTMFPVFSLVLDQDVKPEMALLYPELYKDLTKGRSLSFKTFLIWVLISIYQGGILMYGALVLFDQEFVHVVAISFTALILTELLMVALTVRTWHWLMVVAELFSLGCYLASLAFLNEYFDLSFITTRVFLWKVCVITLVSCLPLYIIKYLKRKFSPPSYSKLSS
;
A
#
# COMPACT_ATOMS: atom_id res chain seq x y z
N LEU A 1 15.83 8.33 -36.87
CA LEU A 1 17.22 7.81 -36.87
C LEU A 1 17.95 8.45 -35.70
N VAL A 2 17.88 7.85 -34.51
CA VAL A 2 18.55 8.32 -33.28
C VAL A 2 19.15 7.08 -32.59
N GLN A 3 20.38 7.25 -32.12
CA GLN A 3 21.38 6.26 -31.71
C GLN A 3 20.87 5.20 -30.71
N CYS A 4 21.10 3.92 -31.03
CA CYS A 4 21.07 2.82 -30.07
C CYS A 4 22.40 2.74 -29.30
N GLN A 5 22.34 2.64 -27.98
CA GLN A 5 23.48 2.31 -27.12
C GLN A 5 23.93 0.84 -27.33
N PRO A 6 25.23 0.50 -27.20
CA PRO A 6 25.79 -0.75 -27.71
C PRO A 6 25.81 -1.92 -26.70
N ASN A 7 24.86 -2.02 -25.76
CA ASN A 7 24.91 -3.06 -24.69
C ASN A 7 23.59 -3.78 -24.39
N GLN A 8 22.69 -3.92 -25.36
CA GLN A 8 21.49 -4.75 -25.22
C GLN A 8 21.68 -6.11 -25.91
N SER A 9 21.47 -7.20 -25.16
CA SER A 9 21.58 -8.56 -25.71
C SER A 9 20.51 -8.81 -26.78
N CYS A 10 20.82 -9.64 -27.78
CA CYS A 10 19.92 -10.03 -28.88
C CYS A 10 18.52 -10.49 -28.42
N CYS A 11 18.39 -11.03 -27.20
CA CYS A 11 17.10 -11.43 -26.63
C CYS A 11 16.19 -10.26 -26.27
N GLU A 12 16.72 -9.11 -25.85
CA GLU A 12 15.90 -7.92 -25.55
C GLU A 12 15.34 -7.30 -26.82
N CYS A 13 16.08 -7.38 -27.93
CA CYS A 13 15.60 -6.93 -29.23
C CYS A 13 14.38 -7.74 -29.71
N LEU A 14 14.41 -9.07 -29.57
CA LEU A 14 13.28 -9.96 -29.91
C LEU A 14 12.04 -9.71 -29.03
N VAL A 15 12.23 -9.41 -27.75
CA VAL A 15 11.13 -9.05 -26.84
C VAL A 15 10.56 -7.66 -27.19
N HIS A 16 11.40 -6.72 -27.63
CA HIS A 16 10.97 -5.39 -28.06
C HIS A 16 10.18 -5.42 -29.37
N THR A 17 10.56 -6.27 -30.34
CA THR A 17 9.83 -6.41 -31.61
C THR A 17 8.43 -6.98 -31.42
N CYS A 18 8.24 -7.88 -30.45
CA CYS A 18 6.93 -8.45 -30.10
C CYS A 18 6.07 -7.57 -29.17
N ARG A 19 6.61 -6.47 -28.61
CA ARG A 19 5.92 -5.55 -27.69
C ARG A 19 5.98 -4.10 -28.16
N ARG A 20 5.61 -3.81 -29.40
CA ARG A 20 5.31 -2.41 -29.79
C ARG A 20 4.16 -1.89 -28.93
N LYS A 21 4.43 -0.89 -28.09
CA LYS A 21 3.38 -0.15 -27.36
C LYS A 21 2.43 0.44 -28.39
N LYS A 22 1.13 0.15 -28.28
CA LYS A 22 0.09 0.73 -29.14
C LYS A 22 0.05 2.23 -28.92
N GLU A 23 0.14 3.02 -29.98
CA GLU A 23 -0.03 4.48 -29.89
C GLU A 23 -1.49 4.84 -29.62
N LEU A 24 -1.71 5.74 -28.65
CA LEU A 24 -3.03 6.24 -28.26
C LEU A 24 -3.42 7.39 -29.19
N LYS A 25 -4.60 7.32 -29.81
CA LYS A 25 -5.13 8.32 -30.75
C LYS A 25 -6.41 8.96 -30.21
N ALA A 26 -6.69 10.19 -30.65
CA ALA A 26 -7.98 10.85 -30.45
C ALA A 26 -9.06 10.12 -31.25
N ARG A 27 -10.33 10.21 -30.85
CA ARG A 27 -11.43 9.47 -31.49
C ARG A 27 -12.72 10.26 -31.53
N THR A 28 -13.57 9.91 -32.49
CA THR A 28 -14.93 10.44 -32.63
C THR A 28 -15.93 9.32 -32.39
N VAL A 29 -16.85 9.52 -31.44
CA VAL A 29 -17.90 8.56 -31.10
C VAL A 29 -19.24 9.10 -31.61
N TRP A 30 -19.89 8.35 -32.51
CA TRP A 30 -21.15 8.74 -33.12
C TRP A 30 -22.35 8.23 -32.31
N LEU A 31 -23.37 9.08 -32.16
CA LEU A 31 -24.68 8.76 -31.59
C LEU A 31 -25.69 8.64 -32.74
N GLY A 32 -26.52 7.59 -32.74
CA GLY A 32 -27.56 7.36 -33.76
C GLY A 32 -27.10 6.71 -35.07
N HIS A 33 -25.79 6.64 -35.36
CA HIS A 33 -25.26 6.06 -36.62
C HIS A 33 -24.32 4.85 -36.39
N PRO A 34 -24.82 3.60 -36.41
CA PRO A 34 -23.97 2.42 -36.22
C PRO A 34 -23.02 2.14 -37.40
N GLU A 35 -23.33 2.63 -38.60
CA GLU A 35 -22.57 2.37 -39.84
C GLU A 35 -21.24 3.15 -39.93
N LYS A 36 -21.12 4.28 -39.21
CA LYS A 36 -19.91 5.13 -39.21
C LYS A 36 -18.83 4.69 -38.20
N CYS A 37 -19.03 3.60 -37.48
CA CYS A 37 -18.10 3.08 -36.46
C CYS A 37 -17.07 2.10 -37.06
N GLU A 38 -16.09 2.61 -37.82
CA GLU A 38 -15.03 1.76 -38.42
C GLU A 38 -13.88 1.42 -37.44
N GLU A 39 -13.73 2.14 -36.34
CA GLU A 39 -12.62 1.93 -35.39
C GLU A 39 -12.89 0.81 -34.37
N LYS A 40 -11.97 -0.18 -34.31
CA LYS A 40 -12.00 -1.25 -33.30
C LYS A 40 -11.38 -0.80 -31.98
N TYR A 41 -12.21 -0.61 -30.98
CA TYR A 41 -11.81 -0.30 -29.60
C TYR A 41 -11.48 -1.56 -28.78
N PRO A 42 -10.64 -1.45 -27.73
CA PRO A 42 -10.37 -2.58 -26.83
C PRO A 42 -11.65 -3.04 -26.10
N LYS A 43 -11.72 -4.34 -25.82
CA LYS A 43 -12.79 -4.91 -24.99
C LYS A 43 -12.75 -4.33 -23.58
N ASN A 44 -13.92 -4.09 -22.98
CA ASN A 44 -14.03 -3.66 -21.60
C ASN A 44 -13.81 -4.85 -20.63
N ALA A 45 -12.57 -5.32 -20.55
CA ALA A 45 -12.17 -6.40 -19.65
C ALA A 45 -10.82 -6.08 -19.02
N ILE A 46 -10.77 -6.14 -17.69
CA ILE A 46 -9.56 -6.00 -16.89
C ILE A 46 -8.89 -7.36 -16.80
N LYS A 47 -7.58 -7.43 -17.10
CA LYS A 47 -6.78 -8.66 -17.03
C LYS A 47 -5.46 -8.39 -16.31
N ASN A 48 -5.39 -8.82 -15.05
CA ASN A 48 -4.22 -8.66 -14.16
C ASN A 48 -3.37 -9.93 -14.06
N GLN A 49 -3.77 -11.00 -14.76
CA GLN A 49 -2.97 -12.22 -14.94
C GLN A 49 -1.57 -11.93 -15.50
N LYS A 50 -0.55 -12.52 -14.87
CA LYS A 50 0.83 -12.49 -15.35
C LYS A 50 1.02 -13.39 -16.56
N TYR A 51 0.36 -14.55 -16.54
CA TYR A 51 0.55 -15.59 -17.55
C TYR A 51 -0.79 -16.00 -18.14
N ASN A 52 -0.78 -16.25 -19.44
CA ASN A 52 -1.80 -17.07 -20.09
C ASN A 52 -1.49 -18.56 -19.90
N ILE A 53 -2.48 -19.44 -20.10
CA ILE A 53 -2.35 -20.91 -19.94
C ILE A 53 -1.13 -21.46 -20.70
N VAL A 54 -0.91 -20.99 -21.94
CA VAL A 54 0.21 -21.41 -22.79
C VAL A 54 1.56 -20.83 -22.33
N THR A 55 1.56 -19.59 -21.86
CA THR A 55 2.79 -18.89 -21.44
C THR A 55 3.22 -19.23 -20.01
N PHE A 56 2.38 -19.93 -19.24
CA PHE A 56 2.62 -20.24 -17.84
C PHE A 56 3.88 -21.09 -17.67
N VAL A 57 3.96 -22.26 -18.32
CA VAL A 57 5.10 -23.18 -18.14
C VAL A 57 6.42 -22.55 -18.61
N PRO A 58 6.54 -22.00 -19.84
CA PRO A 58 7.79 -21.38 -20.28
C PRO A 58 8.17 -20.15 -19.44
N GLY A 59 7.19 -19.34 -19.05
CA GLY A 59 7.40 -18.14 -18.25
C GLY A 59 7.91 -18.47 -16.83
N VAL A 60 7.29 -19.45 -16.17
CA VAL A 60 7.69 -19.88 -14.83
C VAL A 60 9.06 -20.54 -14.84
N LEU A 61 9.34 -21.44 -15.80
CA LEU A 61 10.65 -22.06 -15.93
C LEU A 61 11.76 -21.02 -16.19
N TYR A 62 11.53 -20.05 -17.07
CA TYR A 62 12.47 -18.96 -17.31
C TYR A 62 12.75 -18.18 -16.02
N GLN A 63 11.72 -17.84 -15.24
CA GLN A 63 11.91 -17.15 -13.96
C GLN A 63 12.67 -17.98 -12.93
N GLN A 64 12.47 -19.30 -12.90
CA GLN A 64 13.21 -20.17 -12.00
C GLN A 64 14.68 -20.30 -12.39
N PHE A 65 14.99 -20.49 -13.68
CA PHE A 65 16.37 -20.66 -14.16
C PHE A 65 17.14 -19.34 -14.35
N LYS A 66 16.47 -18.19 -14.25
CA LYS A 66 17.14 -16.88 -14.14
C LYS A 66 18.08 -16.81 -12.93
N PHE A 67 17.79 -17.57 -11.87
CA PHE A 67 18.63 -17.62 -10.68
C PHE A 67 19.77 -18.63 -10.82
N PHE A 68 20.98 -18.21 -10.44
CA PHE A 68 22.21 -19.00 -10.56
C PHE A 68 22.09 -20.39 -9.93
N LEU A 69 21.49 -20.49 -8.74
CA LEU A 69 21.33 -21.75 -8.00
C LEU A 69 20.57 -22.83 -8.82
N ASN A 70 19.44 -22.46 -9.42
CA ASN A 70 18.61 -23.41 -10.18
C ASN A 70 19.27 -23.79 -11.50
N LEU A 71 19.93 -22.82 -12.16
CA LEU A 71 20.69 -23.08 -13.38
C LEU A 71 21.86 -24.04 -13.11
N TYR A 72 22.57 -23.85 -12.00
CA TYR A 72 23.66 -24.73 -11.56
C TYR A 72 23.19 -26.18 -11.40
N PHE A 73 22.08 -26.42 -10.71
CA PHE A 73 21.57 -27.79 -10.53
C PHE A 73 21.08 -28.43 -11.83
N LEU A 74 20.52 -27.64 -12.75
CA LEU A 74 20.18 -28.13 -14.08
C LEU A 74 21.44 -28.62 -14.83
N VAL A 75 22.52 -27.84 -14.79
CA VAL A 75 23.80 -28.21 -15.43
C VAL A 75 24.38 -29.48 -14.79
N VAL A 76 24.38 -29.58 -13.45
CA VAL A 76 24.85 -30.78 -12.74
C VAL A 76 24.00 -32.00 -13.10
N ALA A 77 22.66 -31.89 -13.11
CA ALA A 77 21.77 -32.99 -13.47
C ALA A 77 21.95 -33.44 -14.93
N CYS A 78 22.12 -32.50 -15.86
CA CYS A 78 22.41 -32.80 -17.27
C CYS A 78 23.76 -33.49 -17.45
N SER A 79 24.79 -33.12 -16.67
CA SER A 79 26.11 -33.74 -16.76
C SER A 79 26.10 -35.25 -16.48
N GLN A 80 25.11 -35.74 -15.72
CA GLN A 80 25.00 -37.17 -15.37
C GLN A 80 24.54 -38.07 -16.53
N PHE A 81 24.03 -37.48 -17.62
CA PHE A 81 23.76 -38.24 -18.85
C PHE A 81 25.04 -38.61 -19.60
N VAL A 82 26.15 -37.92 -19.34
CA VAL A 82 27.45 -38.20 -19.98
C VAL A 82 28.13 -39.35 -19.22
N PRO A 83 28.30 -40.55 -19.82
CA PRO A 83 28.80 -41.72 -19.10
C PRO A 83 30.19 -41.52 -18.47
N SER A 84 31.04 -40.71 -19.11
CA SER A 84 32.39 -40.40 -18.61
C SER A 84 32.42 -39.49 -17.38
N LEU A 85 31.32 -38.78 -17.09
CA LEU A 85 31.19 -37.83 -15.96
C LEU A 85 30.26 -38.37 -14.86
N LYS A 86 29.56 -39.48 -15.12
CA LYS A 86 28.57 -40.07 -14.23
C LYS A 86 29.23 -40.62 -12.96
N ILE A 87 28.70 -40.24 -11.81
CA ILE A 87 29.19 -40.69 -10.48
C ILE A 87 28.13 -41.51 -9.74
N GLY A 88 26.86 -41.15 -9.88
CA GLY A 88 25.76 -41.80 -9.20
C GLY A 88 24.60 -42.14 -10.14
N TYR A 89 23.49 -42.58 -9.55
CA TYR A 89 22.27 -42.86 -10.29
C TYR A 89 21.57 -41.57 -10.73
N LEU A 90 20.96 -41.57 -11.93
CA LEU A 90 20.30 -40.39 -12.50
C LEU A 90 19.19 -39.81 -11.58
N TYR A 91 18.44 -40.68 -10.90
CA TYR A 91 17.36 -40.27 -10.01
C TYR A 91 17.84 -39.43 -8.83
N THR A 92 19.08 -39.61 -8.37
CA THR A 92 19.64 -38.86 -7.22
C THR A 92 19.79 -37.36 -7.50
N TYR A 93 19.84 -36.96 -8.77
CA TYR A 93 19.98 -35.55 -9.19
C TYR A 93 18.67 -35.01 -9.77
N TRP A 94 17.98 -35.78 -10.62
CA TRP A 94 16.76 -35.34 -11.29
C TRP A 94 15.52 -35.36 -10.39
N ALA A 95 15.39 -36.32 -9.46
CA ALA A 95 14.21 -36.39 -8.61
C ALA A 95 14.11 -35.19 -7.64
N PRO A 96 15.19 -34.77 -6.94
CA PRO A 96 15.14 -33.57 -6.11
C PRO A 96 14.84 -32.30 -6.92
N LEU A 97 15.49 -32.12 -8.09
CA LEU A 97 15.26 -30.95 -8.95
C LEU A 97 13.81 -30.90 -9.46
N GLY A 98 13.28 -32.03 -9.93
CA GLY A 98 11.89 -32.15 -10.38
C GLY A 98 10.89 -31.83 -9.26
N PHE A 99 11.13 -32.33 -8.05
CA PHE A 99 10.32 -32.01 -6.87
C PHE A 99 10.32 -30.51 -6.54
N VAL A 100 11.51 -29.87 -6.51
CA VAL A 100 11.66 -28.43 -6.27
C VAL A 100 10.85 -27.61 -7.29
N LEU A 101 10.99 -27.93 -8.58
CA LEU A 101 10.29 -27.24 -9.65
C LEU A 101 8.78 -27.48 -9.58
N ALA A 102 8.33 -28.70 -9.26
CA ALA A 102 6.92 -29.03 -9.12
C ALA A 102 6.25 -28.23 -7.99
N VAL A 103 6.85 -28.18 -6.80
CA VAL A 103 6.33 -27.39 -5.67
C VAL A 103 6.20 -25.91 -6.06
N THR A 104 7.20 -25.38 -6.75
CA THR A 104 7.21 -23.98 -7.18
C THR A 104 6.16 -23.69 -8.26
N MET A 105 5.98 -24.60 -9.22
CA MET A 105 4.95 -24.47 -10.26
C MET A 105 3.54 -24.55 -9.68
N VAL A 106 3.28 -25.47 -8.74
CA VAL A 106 1.98 -25.57 -8.06
C VAL A 106 1.65 -24.29 -7.31
N ARG A 107 2.63 -23.72 -6.58
CA ARG A 107 2.47 -22.44 -5.87
C ARG A 107 2.10 -21.31 -6.83
N GLU A 108 2.87 -21.09 -7.90
CA GLU A 108 2.58 -20.00 -8.85
C GLU A 108 1.24 -20.23 -9.57
N ALA A 109 0.86 -21.49 -9.84
CA ALA A 109 -0.44 -21.82 -10.42
C ALA A 109 -1.60 -21.44 -9.48
N VAL A 110 -1.48 -21.73 -8.18
CA VAL A 110 -2.49 -21.34 -7.18
C VAL A 110 -2.64 -19.82 -7.13
N ASP A 111 -1.54 -19.07 -7.14
CA ASP A 111 -1.56 -17.61 -7.13
C ASP A 111 -2.22 -17.02 -8.40
N GLU A 112 -1.96 -17.62 -9.57
CA GLU A 112 -2.56 -17.19 -10.84
C GLU A 112 -4.06 -17.51 -10.92
N VAL A 113 -4.49 -18.67 -10.40
CA VAL A 113 -5.92 -19.03 -10.30
C VAL A 113 -6.66 -18.04 -9.39
N ARG A 114 -6.07 -17.65 -8.27
CA ARG A 114 -6.64 -16.63 -7.37
C ARG A 114 -6.78 -15.27 -8.08
N ARG A 115 -5.81 -14.85 -8.90
CA ARG A 115 -5.92 -13.65 -9.74
C ARG A 115 -7.04 -13.77 -10.78
N CYS A 116 -7.14 -14.91 -11.45
CA CYS A 116 -8.19 -15.17 -12.43
C CYS A 116 -9.60 -15.04 -11.85
N ARG A 117 -9.82 -15.57 -10.63
CA ARG A 117 -11.12 -15.49 -9.97
C ARG A 117 -11.53 -14.05 -9.68
N ARG A 118 -10.59 -13.22 -9.20
CA ARG A 118 -10.83 -11.78 -8.94
C ARG A 118 -11.07 -10.99 -10.21
N ASP A 119 -10.29 -11.24 -11.26
CA ASP A 119 -10.53 -10.60 -12.56
C ASP A 119 -11.90 -10.99 -13.12
N LYS A 120 -12.34 -12.25 -12.92
CA LYS A 120 -13.68 -12.70 -13.32
C LYS A 120 -14.78 -11.97 -12.53
N GLU A 121 -14.62 -11.82 -11.23
CA GLU A 121 -15.54 -11.13 -10.33
C GLU A 121 -15.72 -9.65 -10.71
N MET A 122 -14.61 -8.94 -10.95
CA MET A 122 -14.66 -7.54 -11.41
C MET A 122 -15.27 -7.39 -12.79
N ASN A 123 -14.96 -8.30 -13.72
CA ASN A 123 -15.52 -8.25 -15.07
C ASN A 123 -16.98 -8.71 -15.13
N SER A 124 -17.51 -9.34 -14.07
CA SER A 124 -18.91 -9.75 -13.98
C SER A 124 -19.83 -8.70 -13.32
N GLN A 125 -19.33 -7.49 -13.06
CA GLN A 125 -20.16 -6.40 -12.56
C GLN A 125 -21.30 -6.06 -13.54
N LEU A 126 -22.50 -5.89 -13.00
CA LEU A 126 -23.73 -5.63 -13.76
C LEU A 126 -23.78 -4.17 -14.19
N TYR A 127 -24.16 -3.93 -15.44
CA TYR A 127 -24.47 -2.60 -15.96
C TYR A 127 -25.62 -2.68 -16.97
N SER A 128 -26.46 -1.65 -17.02
CA SER A 128 -27.52 -1.53 -18.02
C SER A 128 -26.95 -0.94 -19.31
N LYS A 129 -27.41 -1.46 -20.46
CA LYS A 129 -27.08 -0.93 -21.77
C LYS A 129 -28.36 -0.45 -22.44
N LEU A 130 -28.43 0.85 -22.70
CA LEU A 130 -29.52 1.45 -23.45
C LEU A 130 -29.48 0.94 -24.90
N THR A 131 -30.55 0.29 -25.35
CA THR A 131 -30.72 -0.13 -26.76
C THR A 131 -32.05 0.37 -27.33
N VAL A 132 -32.12 0.49 -28.66
CA VAL A 132 -33.30 0.98 -29.40
C VAL A 132 -34.58 0.16 -29.13
N ARG A 133 -34.45 -1.08 -28.63
CA ARG A 133 -35.58 -1.98 -28.28
C ARG A 133 -35.94 -2.00 -26.79
N GLY A 134 -35.39 -1.09 -25.99
CA GLY A 134 -35.57 -1.05 -24.53
C GLY A 134 -34.30 -1.41 -23.75
N ASP A 135 -34.38 -1.29 -22.43
CA ASP A 135 -33.27 -1.56 -21.51
C ASP A 135 -33.00 -3.07 -21.44
N HIS A 136 -31.85 -3.52 -21.95
CA HIS A 136 -31.44 -4.92 -21.77
C HIS A 136 -30.52 -4.97 -20.56
N SER A 137 -31.07 -5.32 -19.39
CA SER A 137 -30.25 -5.75 -18.25
C SER A 137 -29.63 -7.10 -18.61
N MET A 138 -28.32 -7.16 -18.79
CA MET A 138 -27.65 -8.46 -18.80
C MET A 138 -27.51 -8.93 -17.35
N THR A 139 -28.47 -9.74 -16.90
CA THR A 139 -28.45 -10.41 -15.60
C THR A 139 -27.96 -11.85 -15.73
N HIS A 140 -27.21 -12.32 -14.73
CA HIS A 140 -27.78 -13.40 -13.95
C HIS A 140 -28.49 -12.74 -12.75
N PRO A 141 -29.73 -13.14 -12.44
CA PRO A 141 -30.49 -12.59 -11.34
C PRO A 141 -29.99 -13.22 -10.04
N ASP A 142 -29.69 -12.40 -9.06
CA ASP A 142 -30.05 -12.54 -7.64
C ASP A 142 -29.27 -11.47 -6.86
N ASP A 143 -29.98 -10.73 -6.02
CA ASP A 143 -29.58 -9.58 -5.19
C ASP A 143 -29.29 -8.25 -5.92
N ILE A 144 -30.32 -7.39 -5.97
CA ILE A 144 -30.21 -5.98 -6.36
C ILE A 144 -29.61 -5.21 -5.18
N ILE A 145 -28.34 -4.83 -5.28
CA ILE A 145 -27.75 -3.79 -4.44
C ILE A 145 -27.52 -2.56 -5.32
N PRO A 146 -28.22 -1.43 -5.11
CA PRO A 146 -28.07 -0.24 -5.92
C PRO A 146 -26.81 0.53 -5.48
N TYR A 147 -25.66 0.15 -6.01
CA TYR A 147 -24.48 0.99 -6.07
C TYR A 147 -24.00 1.03 -7.52
N THR A 148 -24.53 1.95 -8.33
CA THR A 148 -24.21 2.06 -9.76
C THR A 148 -22.81 2.64 -9.95
N GLN A 149 -21.79 1.78 -9.84
CA GLN A 149 -20.43 2.10 -10.24
C GLN A 149 -20.37 2.30 -11.76
N ILE A 150 -19.62 3.31 -12.19
CA ILE A 150 -19.49 3.64 -13.60
C ILE A 150 -18.57 2.59 -14.28
N PRO A 151 -19.02 1.88 -15.33
CA PRO A 151 -18.29 0.72 -15.87
C PRO A 151 -17.13 1.07 -16.81
N ALA A 152 -17.11 2.28 -17.37
CA ALA A 152 -16.14 2.77 -18.34
C ALA A 152 -16.16 4.30 -18.39
N ASP A 153 -15.11 4.92 -18.95
CA ASP A 153 -15.06 6.39 -19.05
C ASP A 153 -16.10 6.88 -20.06
N MET A 154 -17.02 7.75 -19.62
CA MET A 154 -18.17 8.23 -20.40
C MET A 154 -18.41 9.74 -20.29
N ILE A 155 -19.13 10.31 -21.27
CA ILE A 155 -19.67 11.69 -21.19
C ILE A 155 -21.08 11.67 -20.65
N PHE A 156 -21.37 12.59 -19.74
CA PHE A 156 -22.64 12.73 -19.07
C PHE A 156 -23.68 13.41 -19.96
N LEU A 157 -24.68 12.65 -20.43
CA LEU A 157 -25.68 13.13 -21.38
C LEU A 157 -27.00 13.53 -20.70
N ARG A 158 -27.49 12.73 -19.74
CA ARG A 158 -28.79 12.99 -19.10
C ARG A 158 -28.86 12.39 -17.70
N THR A 159 -29.65 13.03 -16.84
CA THR A 159 -29.98 12.51 -15.50
C THR A 159 -31.47 12.66 -15.18
N SER A 160 -31.93 11.94 -14.15
CA SER A 160 -33.28 12.05 -13.58
C SER A 160 -33.56 13.43 -12.95
N GLU A 161 -32.52 14.14 -12.49
CA GLU A 161 -32.68 15.46 -11.88
C GLU A 161 -32.97 16.53 -12.95
N LYS A 162 -34.01 17.36 -12.73
CA LYS A 162 -34.43 18.39 -13.72
C LYS A 162 -33.34 19.43 -13.99
N THR A 163 -32.50 19.70 -13.00
CA THR A 163 -31.36 20.63 -13.02
C THR A 163 -30.19 20.14 -13.90
N GLY A 164 -30.12 18.86 -14.23
CA GLY A 164 -29.01 18.30 -15.01
C GLY A 164 -27.70 18.12 -14.22
N SER A 165 -27.74 18.26 -12.89
CA SER A 165 -26.62 18.02 -12.00
C SER A 165 -26.61 16.59 -11.47
N CYS A 166 -25.42 16.07 -11.16
CA CYS A 166 -25.29 14.86 -10.36
C CYS A 166 -23.96 14.90 -9.60
N PHE A 167 -23.93 14.37 -8.39
CA PHE A 167 -22.69 14.23 -7.62
C PHE A 167 -22.07 12.85 -7.85
N ILE A 168 -20.77 12.85 -8.11
CA ILE A 168 -19.97 11.62 -8.15
C ILE A 168 -18.88 11.66 -7.09
N ARG A 169 -18.51 10.48 -6.58
CA ARG A 169 -17.35 10.31 -5.71
C ARG A 169 -16.19 9.71 -6.51
N THR A 170 -15.02 10.30 -6.37
CA THR A 170 -13.80 9.90 -7.11
C THR A 170 -12.72 9.27 -6.23
N ASP A 171 -13.05 8.93 -4.98
CA ASP A 171 -12.21 8.26 -3.99
C ASP A 171 -11.33 7.13 -4.57
N GLN A 172 -11.89 6.31 -5.47
CA GLN A 172 -11.14 5.21 -6.09
C GLN A 172 -10.06 5.64 -7.10
N LEU A 173 -10.13 6.86 -7.65
CA LEU A 173 -9.23 7.38 -8.68
C LEU A 173 -8.19 8.35 -8.13
N ASP A 174 -8.62 9.24 -7.24
CA ASP A 174 -7.82 10.34 -6.71
C ASP A 174 -7.79 10.42 -5.19
N GLY A 175 -8.34 9.43 -4.47
CA GLY A 175 -8.34 9.40 -3.00
C GLY A 175 -9.06 10.59 -2.37
N GLU A 176 -9.76 11.41 -3.17
CA GLU A 176 -10.59 12.49 -2.66
C GLU A 176 -11.99 11.93 -2.39
N THR A 177 -12.43 12.05 -1.15
CA THR A 177 -13.78 11.63 -0.75
C THR A 177 -14.85 12.69 -1.00
N ASP A 178 -14.43 13.83 -1.53
CA ASP A 178 -15.29 14.95 -1.84
C ASP A 178 -16.28 14.57 -2.94
N TRP A 179 -17.54 14.96 -2.76
CA TRP A 179 -18.53 14.83 -3.81
C TRP A 179 -18.26 15.89 -4.89
N LYS A 180 -17.99 15.41 -6.10
CA LYS A 180 -17.72 16.26 -7.26
C LYS A 180 -18.99 16.42 -8.08
N LEU A 181 -19.39 17.67 -8.27
CA LEU A 181 -20.52 18.03 -9.12
C LEU A 181 -20.17 17.76 -10.59
N ARG A 182 -21.06 17.06 -11.29
CA ARG A 182 -21.02 16.82 -12.74
C ARG A 182 -22.28 17.36 -13.37
N ILE A 183 -22.15 17.88 -14.58
CA ILE A 183 -23.22 18.56 -15.32
C ILE A 183 -23.41 17.87 -16.66
N THR A 184 -24.66 17.62 -17.02
CA THR A 184 -25.02 17.04 -18.31
C THR A 184 -24.77 17.99 -19.47
N VAL A 185 -24.64 17.44 -20.68
CA VAL A 185 -24.66 18.24 -21.91
C VAL A 185 -26.03 18.94 -22.03
N ALA A 186 -26.03 20.26 -22.21
CA ALA A 186 -27.24 21.08 -22.02
C ALA A 186 -28.30 20.80 -23.09
N CYS A 187 -27.87 20.52 -24.33
CA CYS A 187 -28.80 20.18 -25.41
C CYS A 187 -29.48 18.81 -25.23
N THR A 188 -28.85 17.84 -24.55
CA THR A 188 -29.42 16.50 -24.34
C THR A 188 -30.31 16.42 -23.10
N GLN A 189 -30.03 17.21 -22.07
CA GLN A 189 -30.90 17.31 -20.88
C GLN A 189 -32.25 17.95 -21.20
N ARG A 190 -32.29 18.89 -22.16
CA ARG A 190 -33.51 19.59 -22.62
C ARG A 190 -34.48 18.70 -23.41
N LEU A 191 -34.09 17.47 -23.76
CA LEU A 191 -34.95 16.55 -24.51
C LEU A 191 -36.10 16.04 -23.63
N PRO A 192 -37.36 16.02 -24.11
CA PRO A 192 -38.52 15.64 -23.31
C PRO A 192 -38.49 14.15 -22.94
N ALA A 193 -38.25 13.24 -23.89
CA ALA A 193 -38.25 11.80 -23.63
C ALA A 193 -36.85 11.18 -23.76
N LEU A 194 -36.60 10.08 -23.04
CA LEU A 194 -35.32 9.36 -23.11
C LEU A 194 -35.10 8.72 -24.50
N GLY A 195 -36.18 8.29 -25.15
CA GLY A 195 -36.14 7.71 -26.50
C GLY A 195 -35.59 8.66 -27.56
N ASP A 196 -35.72 9.97 -27.36
CA ASP A 196 -35.23 11.00 -28.28
C ASP A 196 -33.70 11.02 -28.36
N LEU A 197 -32.99 10.45 -27.37
CA LEU A 197 -31.53 10.33 -27.41
C LEU A 197 -31.05 9.39 -28.53
N PHE A 198 -31.90 8.49 -29.02
CA PHE A 198 -31.57 7.59 -30.13
C PHE A 198 -31.86 8.19 -31.51
N SER A 199 -32.73 9.21 -31.58
CA SER A 199 -33.10 9.87 -32.85
C SER A 199 -32.21 11.06 -33.19
N ILE A 200 -31.44 11.59 -32.23
CA ILE A 200 -30.49 12.67 -32.49
C ILE A 200 -29.33 12.22 -33.38
N SER A 201 -28.97 13.06 -34.36
CA SER A 201 -27.72 12.92 -35.12
C SER A 201 -26.65 13.76 -34.43
N ALA A 202 -25.78 13.13 -33.64
CA ALA A 202 -24.74 13.81 -32.89
C ALA A 202 -23.45 12.99 -32.84
N TYR A 203 -22.32 13.65 -32.60
CA TYR A 203 -21.06 12.97 -32.32
C TYR A 203 -20.25 13.71 -31.25
N VAL A 204 -19.42 12.93 -30.57
CA VAL A 204 -18.49 13.40 -29.55
C VAL A 204 -17.09 13.26 -30.09
N TYR A 205 -16.39 14.38 -30.24
CA TYR A 205 -14.93 14.37 -30.44
C TYR A 205 -14.24 14.36 -29.09
N ALA A 206 -13.46 13.34 -28.81
CA ALA A 206 -12.69 13.21 -27.58
C ALA A 206 -11.19 13.12 -27.88
N GLN A 207 -10.39 13.80 -27.06
CA GLN A 207 -8.93 13.74 -27.15
C GLN A 207 -8.37 12.31 -27.01
N LYS A 208 -7.06 12.14 -27.23
CA LYS A 208 -6.39 10.86 -26.94
C LYS A 208 -6.48 10.55 -25.43
N PRO A 209 -6.60 9.27 -25.03
CA PRO A 209 -6.54 8.91 -23.61
C PRO A 209 -5.26 9.45 -22.95
N GLN A 210 -5.40 10.16 -21.82
CA GLN A 210 -4.31 10.72 -21.04
C GLN A 210 -4.35 10.23 -19.59
N LEU A 211 -3.20 10.29 -18.91
CA LEU A 211 -3.06 9.92 -17.50
C LEU A 211 -3.73 10.94 -16.56
N ASP A 212 -3.72 12.22 -16.92
CA ASP A 212 -4.23 13.31 -16.09
C ASP A 212 -5.76 13.26 -15.98
N ILE A 213 -6.26 13.03 -14.77
CA ILE A 213 -7.68 12.88 -14.45
C ILE A 213 -8.42 14.21 -14.27
N HIS A 214 -7.70 15.33 -14.14
CA HIS A 214 -8.27 16.66 -13.88
C HIS A 214 -8.51 17.49 -15.15
N SER A 215 -8.02 17.01 -16.30
CA SER A 215 -8.23 17.65 -17.60
C SER A 215 -8.99 16.75 -18.55
N PHE A 216 -9.97 17.34 -19.24
CA PHE A 216 -10.61 16.73 -20.39
C PHE A 216 -10.98 17.81 -21.40
N GLU A 217 -10.60 17.58 -22.65
CA GLU A 217 -10.94 18.42 -23.78
C GLU A 217 -11.68 17.57 -24.81
N GLY A 218 -12.87 18.04 -25.20
CA GLY A 218 -13.68 17.42 -26.23
C GLY A 218 -14.78 18.37 -26.70
N ASN A 219 -15.43 18.02 -27.80
CA ASN A 219 -16.56 18.80 -28.35
C ASN A 219 -17.74 17.86 -28.60
N PHE A 220 -18.93 18.32 -28.23
CA PHE A 220 -20.20 17.69 -28.59
C PHE A 220 -20.83 18.48 -29.75
N THR A 221 -21.15 17.80 -30.86
CA THR A 221 -21.80 18.43 -32.01
C THR A 221 -23.10 17.72 -32.33
N ARG A 222 -24.19 18.50 -32.42
CA ARG A 222 -25.53 18.05 -32.80
C ARG A 222 -25.86 18.59 -34.20
N GLU A 223 -26.03 17.69 -35.17
CA GLU A 223 -26.19 18.03 -36.61
C GLU A 223 -27.66 18.10 -37.07
N ASP A 224 -28.59 17.66 -36.24
CA ASP A 224 -30.04 17.61 -36.55
C ASP A 224 -30.76 18.96 -36.40
N CYS A 225 -30.06 20.00 -35.95
CA CYS A 225 -30.56 21.37 -35.79
C CYS A 225 -29.84 22.30 -36.79
N ASP A 226 -30.54 23.30 -37.34
CA ASP A 226 -29.95 24.31 -38.22
C ASP A 226 -30.09 25.70 -37.57
N PRO A 227 -28.99 26.37 -37.15
CA PRO A 227 -27.59 25.95 -37.24
C PRO A 227 -27.23 24.79 -36.29
N PRO A 228 -26.17 24.01 -36.61
CA PRO A 228 -25.70 22.93 -35.75
C PRO A 228 -25.26 23.45 -34.39
N ILE A 229 -25.65 22.72 -33.34
CA ILE A 229 -25.32 23.08 -31.95
C ILE A 229 -23.95 22.49 -31.62
N HIS A 230 -23.01 23.35 -31.25
CA HIS A 230 -21.69 22.98 -30.78
C HIS A 230 -21.56 23.34 -29.29
N GLU A 231 -21.29 22.34 -28.45
CA GLU A 231 -21.01 22.52 -27.03
C GLU A 231 -19.59 22.02 -26.72
N SER A 232 -18.79 22.84 -26.04
CA SER A 232 -17.47 22.43 -25.53
C SER A 232 -17.64 21.53 -24.32
N LEU A 233 -16.98 20.38 -24.31
CA LEU A 233 -16.97 19.47 -23.18
C LEU A 233 -15.75 19.73 -22.33
N SER A 234 -16.00 19.95 -21.04
CA SER A 234 -14.96 20.07 -20.01
C SER A 234 -14.96 18.84 -19.11
N ILE A 235 -14.12 18.85 -18.09
CA ILE A 235 -14.13 17.81 -17.06
C ILE A 235 -15.51 17.67 -16.40
N GLU A 236 -16.26 18.74 -16.19
CA GLU A 236 -17.58 18.70 -15.52
C GLU A 236 -18.59 17.80 -16.24
N ASN A 237 -18.40 17.56 -17.54
CA ASN A 237 -19.27 16.71 -18.37
C ASN A 237 -18.82 15.25 -18.44
N THR A 238 -17.83 14.83 -17.64
CA THR A 238 -17.23 13.50 -17.70
C THR A 238 -17.53 12.65 -16.47
N LEU A 239 -17.56 11.35 -16.68
CA LEU A 239 -17.84 10.32 -15.70
C LEU A 239 -16.79 9.22 -15.86
N TRP A 240 -15.88 9.12 -14.90
CA TRP A 240 -14.76 8.19 -14.97
C TRP A 240 -15.13 6.79 -14.48
N ALA A 241 -14.50 5.77 -15.05
CA ALA A 241 -14.69 4.39 -14.64
C ALA A 241 -14.39 4.20 -13.14
N SER A 242 -15.17 3.35 -12.49
CA SER A 242 -15.08 3.01 -11.06
C SER A 242 -15.44 4.16 -10.09
N THR A 243 -16.01 5.26 -10.58
CA THR A 243 -16.60 6.29 -9.71
C THR A 243 -18.00 5.89 -9.26
N VAL A 244 -18.41 6.39 -8.08
CA VAL A 244 -19.72 6.10 -7.48
C VAL A 244 -20.64 7.30 -7.66
N VAL A 245 -21.86 7.05 -8.13
CA VAL A 245 -22.91 8.07 -8.29
C VAL A 245 -23.66 8.24 -6.98
N ALA A 246 -23.95 9.49 -6.57
CA ALA A 246 -24.62 9.80 -5.31
C ALA A 246 -26.09 9.38 -5.29
N SER A 247 -26.86 9.88 -6.25
CA SER A 247 -28.29 9.62 -6.38
C SER A 247 -28.75 9.87 -7.81
N GLY A 248 -29.90 9.29 -8.16
CA GLY A 248 -30.50 9.42 -9.49
C GLY A 248 -29.93 8.45 -10.53
N THR A 249 -30.53 8.48 -11.71
CA THR A 249 -30.05 7.72 -12.87
C THR A 249 -29.12 8.58 -13.70
N VAL A 250 -28.03 7.99 -14.17
CA VAL A 250 -27.01 8.66 -14.97
C VAL A 250 -26.91 7.96 -16.32
N ILE A 251 -27.01 8.74 -17.38
CA ILE A 251 -26.97 8.25 -18.76
C ILE A 251 -25.84 8.96 -19.48
N GLY A 252 -24.96 8.17 -20.08
CA GLY A 252 -23.78 8.68 -20.76
C GLY A 252 -23.30 7.85 -21.94
N VAL A 253 -22.44 8.43 -22.75
CA VAL A 253 -21.80 7.77 -23.91
C VAL A 253 -20.38 7.37 -23.57
N VAL A 254 -20.08 6.08 -23.72
CA VAL A 254 -18.74 5.52 -23.42
C VAL A 254 -17.72 5.97 -24.47
N ILE A 255 -16.60 6.52 -24.02
CA ILE A 255 -15.48 6.94 -24.88
C ILE A 255 -14.30 5.96 -24.78
N TYR A 256 -13.86 5.62 -23.57
CA TYR A 256 -12.69 4.77 -23.35
C TYR A 256 -13.04 3.49 -22.60
N THR A 257 -12.45 2.38 -23.02
CA THR A 257 -12.76 1.03 -22.50
C THR A 257 -11.49 0.23 -22.20
N GLY A 258 -11.58 -0.72 -21.27
CA GLY A 258 -10.50 -1.66 -20.98
C GLY A 258 -9.17 -0.99 -20.60
N LYS A 259 -8.12 -1.25 -21.40
CA LYS A 259 -6.77 -0.72 -21.15
C LYS A 259 -6.61 0.78 -21.41
N GLU A 260 -7.59 1.41 -22.05
CA GLU A 260 -7.56 2.82 -22.39
C GLU A 260 -8.30 3.68 -21.35
N MET A 261 -8.93 3.06 -20.35
CA MET A 261 -9.56 3.76 -19.22
C MET A 261 -8.51 4.42 -18.33
N ARG A 262 -8.80 5.61 -17.80
CA ARG A 262 -7.88 6.37 -16.95
C ARG A 262 -7.47 5.62 -15.68
N SER A 263 -8.40 4.92 -15.03
CA SER A 263 -8.13 4.08 -13.85
C SER A 263 -7.05 3.02 -14.13
N VAL A 264 -7.12 2.37 -15.29
CA VAL A 264 -6.18 1.33 -15.71
C VAL A 264 -4.85 1.94 -16.18
N LEU A 265 -4.87 3.10 -16.83
CA LEU A 265 -3.66 3.82 -17.24
C LEU A 265 -2.82 4.27 -16.03
N ASN A 266 -3.48 4.70 -14.94
CA ASN A 266 -2.82 5.08 -13.69
C ASN A 266 -2.39 3.87 -12.84
N THR A 267 -2.87 2.67 -13.15
CA THR A 267 -2.45 1.44 -12.46
C THR A 267 -1.12 0.92 -13.02
N SER A 268 -0.15 0.73 -12.12
CA SER A 268 1.14 0.13 -12.48
C SER A 268 1.04 -1.39 -12.69
N GLN A 269 1.85 -1.94 -13.59
CA GLN A 269 1.89 -3.39 -13.84
C GLN A 269 2.53 -4.12 -12.65
N SER A 270 1.88 -5.18 -12.16
CA SER A 270 2.41 -5.97 -11.05
C SER A 270 3.76 -6.61 -11.41
N LYS A 271 4.78 -6.40 -10.56
CA LYS A 271 6.12 -7.00 -10.68
C LYS A 271 6.31 -8.08 -9.62
N ASN A 272 7.17 -9.06 -9.90
CA ASN A 272 7.62 -10.02 -8.89
C ASN A 272 8.69 -9.38 -8.02
N LYS A 273 8.36 -9.12 -6.75
CA LYS A 273 9.32 -8.62 -5.76
C LYS A 273 10.22 -9.76 -5.28
N VAL A 274 11.51 -9.48 -5.16
CA VAL A 274 12.54 -10.43 -4.71
C VAL A 274 13.15 -9.86 -3.42
N GLY A 275 13.28 -10.69 -2.40
CA GLY A 275 13.86 -10.28 -1.11
C GLY A 275 15.37 -10.00 -1.21
N LEU A 276 15.86 -9.11 -0.36
CA LEU A 276 17.28 -8.89 -0.08
C LEU A 276 17.96 -10.17 0.39
N LEU A 277 17.31 -10.94 1.26
CA LEU A 277 17.87 -12.18 1.80
C LEU A 277 18.14 -13.19 0.67
N ASP A 278 17.26 -13.28 -0.33
CA ASP A 278 17.49 -14.11 -1.52
C ASP A 278 18.73 -13.64 -2.32
N LEU A 279 18.94 -12.33 -2.44
CA LEU A 279 20.12 -11.77 -3.11
C LEU A 279 21.41 -12.03 -2.31
N GLU A 280 21.36 -11.88 -0.99
CA GLU A 280 22.46 -12.20 -0.06
C GLU A 280 22.82 -13.69 -0.14
N LEU A 281 21.84 -14.59 -0.10
CA LEU A 281 22.04 -16.03 -0.26
C LEU A 281 22.60 -16.41 -1.63
N ASN A 282 22.15 -15.75 -2.70
CA ASN A 282 22.70 -15.97 -4.03
C ASN A 282 24.17 -15.56 -4.09
N ARG A 283 24.58 -14.50 -3.38
CA ARG A 283 25.99 -14.11 -3.25
C ARG A 283 26.81 -15.17 -2.49
N LEU A 284 26.28 -15.70 -1.39
CA LEU A 284 26.92 -16.78 -0.63
C LEU A 284 27.03 -18.07 -1.45
N THR A 285 25.99 -18.41 -2.21
CA THR A 285 25.99 -19.58 -3.11
C THR A 285 27.07 -19.47 -4.18
N LYS A 286 27.28 -18.29 -4.76
CA LYS A 286 28.38 -18.05 -5.71
C LYS A 286 29.76 -18.25 -5.07
N ALA A 287 29.93 -17.82 -3.81
CA ALA A 287 31.16 -18.05 -3.06
C ALA A 287 31.39 -19.55 -2.78
N LEU A 288 30.34 -20.30 -2.42
CA LEU A 288 30.39 -21.76 -2.27
C LEU A 288 30.75 -22.47 -3.57
N PHE A 289 30.19 -22.04 -4.70
CA PHE A 289 30.54 -22.57 -6.01
C PHE A 289 32.02 -22.35 -6.35
N LEU A 290 32.55 -21.16 -6.07
CA LEU A 290 33.98 -20.89 -6.24
C LEU A 290 34.83 -21.80 -5.34
N ALA A 291 34.45 -21.96 -4.07
CA ALA A 291 35.13 -22.85 -3.13
C ALA A 291 35.10 -24.31 -3.58
N GLN A 292 33.98 -24.78 -4.13
CA GLN A 292 33.83 -26.12 -4.70
C GLN A 292 34.80 -26.35 -5.87
N VAL A 293 34.86 -25.41 -6.82
CA VAL A 293 35.79 -25.51 -7.97
C VAL A 293 37.23 -25.52 -7.49
N VAL A 294 37.59 -24.65 -6.54
CA VAL A 294 38.94 -24.62 -5.95
C VAL A 294 39.27 -25.95 -5.28
N LEU A 295 38.36 -26.51 -4.48
CA LEU A 295 38.55 -27.80 -3.84
C LEU A 295 38.75 -28.93 -4.86
N SER A 296 37.95 -28.94 -5.94
CA SER A 296 38.12 -29.92 -7.03
C SER A 296 39.49 -29.79 -7.72
N VAL A 297 39.96 -28.57 -7.97
CA VAL A 297 41.28 -28.32 -8.55
C VAL A 297 42.39 -28.79 -7.61
N VAL A 298 42.27 -28.50 -6.30
CA VAL A 298 43.23 -28.96 -5.29
C VAL A 298 43.32 -30.49 -5.25
N MET A 299 42.19 -31.20 -5.30
CA MET A 299 42.19 -32.67 -5.33
C MET A 299 42.92 -33.23 -6.57
N VAL A 300 42.69 -32.64 -7.75
CA VAL A 300 43.38 -33.07 -8.99
C VAL A 300 44.87 -32.72 -8.95
N ALA A 301 45.23 -31.56 -8.40
CA ALA A 301 46.61 -31.14 -8.25
C ALA A 301 47.38 -32.07 -7.29
N LEU A 302 46.77 -32.46 -6.17
CA LEU A 302 47.33 -33.43 -5.22
C LEU A 302 47.44 -34.84 -5.81
N GLN A 303 46.53 -35.21 -6.71
CA GLN A 303 46.63 -36.45 -7.51
C GLN A 303 47.79 -36.40 -8.54
N GLY A 304 48.40 -35.24 -8.77
CA GLY A 304 49.54 -35.08 -9.69
C GLY A 304 49.14 -34.95 -11.17
N PHE A 305 47.91 -34.51 -11.48
CA PHE A 305 47.40 -34.38 -12.86
C PHE A 305 47.54 -35.65 -13.72
N LEU A 306 47.52 -36.82 -13.09
CA LEU A 306 47.68 -38.11 -13.77
C LEU A 306 46.46 -38.44 -14.64
N GLY A 307 46.71 -38.92 -15.87
CA GLY A 307 45.68 -39.34 -16.80
C GLY A 307 44.83 -38.18 -17.36
N PRO A 308 43.53 -38.42 -17.68
CA PRO A 308 42.65 -37.38 -18.21
C PRO A 308 42.18 -36.44 -17.10
N TRP A 309 43.09 -35.60 -16.62
CA TRP A 309 42.87 -34.71 -15.47
C TRP A 309 41.61 -33.85 -15.59
N PHE A 310 41.23 -33.42 -16.80
CA PHE A 310 39.97 -32.71 -17.04
C PHE A 310 38.73 -33.55 -16.68
N ARG A 311 38.72 -34.85 -17.00
CA ARG A 311 37.62 -35.76 -16.64
C ARG A 311 37.54 -35.92 -15.13
N ASN A 312 38.68 -36.08 -14.47
CA ASN A 312 38.74 -36.18 -13.00
C ASN A 312 38.30 -34.87 -12.34
N LEU A 313 38.67 -33.72 -12.90
CA LEU A 313 38.22 -32.41 -12.42
C LEU A 313 36.69 -32.29 -12.45
N PHE A 314 36.05 -32.57 -13.59
CA PHE A 314 34.59 -32.55 -13.68
C PHE A 314 33.92 -33.57 -12.76
N ARG A 315 34.52 -34.75 -12.58
CA ARG A 315 34.05 -35.73 -11.60
C ARG A 315 34.14 -35.18 -10.17
N PHE A 316 35.24 -34.55 -9.77
CA PHE A 316 35.34 -33.92 -8.46
C PHE A 316 34.35 -32.75 -8.29
N VAL A 317 34.09 -31.97 -9.33
CA VAL A 317 33.08 -30.89 -9.28
C VAL A 317 31.69 -31.48 -9.03
N VAL A 318 31.30 -32.55 -9.72
CA VAL A 318 30.03 -33.24 -9.48
C VAL A 318 30.00 -33.88 -8.09
N LEU A 319 31.10 -34.50 -7.65
CA LEU A 319 31.20 -35.17 -6.37
C LEU A 319 31.01 -34.19 -5.19
N PHE A 320 31.61 -33.00 -5.29
CA PHE A 320 31.45 -31.93 -4.30
C PHE A 320 30.22 -31.04 -4.56
N SER A 321 29.33 -31.40 -5.49
CA SER A 321 28.14 -30.59 -5.78
C SER A 321 27.20 -30.43 -4.59
N TYR A 322 27.26 -31.36 -3.63
CA TYR A 322 26.51 -31.31 -2.37
C TYR A 322 26.93 -30.18 -1.42
N ILE A 323 28.08 -29.51 -1.65
CA ILE A 323 28.44 -28.26 -0.95
C ILE A 323 27.30 -27.23 -1.05
N ILE A 324 26.62 -27.20 -2.21
CA ILE A 324 25.46 -26.35 -2.45
C ILE A 324 24.21 -27.22 -2.34
N PRO A 325 23.44 -27.13 -1.24
CA PRO A 325 22.29 -28.01 -1.04
C PRO A 325 21.13 -27.66 -1.98
N ILE A 326 20.63 -28.66 -2.73
CA ILE A 326 19.46 -28.52 -3.62
C ILE A 326 18.22 -28.04 -2.83
N SER A 327 18.09 -28.50 -1.59
CA SER A 327 16.95 -28.21 -0.72
C SER A 327 16.96 -26.80 -0.11
N LEU A 328 18.02 -25.99 -0.31
CA LEU A 328 18.12 -24.63 0.26
C LEU A 328 16.93 -23.77 -0.17
N ARG A 329 16.65 -23.72 -1.47
CA ARG A 329 15.58 -22.90 -2.01
C ARG A 329 14.20 -23.35 -1.55
N VAL A 330 13.93 -24.66 -1.59
CA VAL A 330 12.64 -25.23 -1.19
C VAL A 330 12.35 -24.96 0.28
N ASN A 331 13.33 -25.17 1.17
CA ASN A 331 13.13 -24.92 2.60
C ASN A 331 12.79 -23.45 2.87
N LEU A 332 13.48 -22.52 2.19
CA LEU A 332 13.21 -21.09 2.34
C LEU A 332 11.84 -20.71 1.75
N ASP A 333 11.48 -21.22 0.57
CA ASP A 333 10.17 -20.96 -0.05
C ASP A 333 9.00 -21.52 0.78
N MET A 334 9.17 -22.72 1.35
CA MET A 334 8.22 -23.30 2.30
C MET A 334 8.18 -22.49 3.61
N GLY A 335 9.32 -22.03 4.11
CA GLY A 335 9.43 -21.19 5.30
C GLY A 335 8.69 -19.87 5.14
N LYS A 336 8.87 -19.20 3.99
CA LYS A 336 8.15 -17.97 3.64
C LYS A 336 6.65 -18.17 3.57
N SER A 337 6.20 -19.28 2.98
CA SER A 337 4.78 -19.65 2.96
C SER A 337 4.23 -19.87 4.38
N ALA A 338 4.99 -20.54 5.24
CA ALA A 338 4.63 -20.76 6.63
C ALA A 338 4.57 -19.45 7.43
N TYR A 339 5.50 -18.51 7.22
CA TYR A 339 5.46 -17.17 7.83
C TYR A 339 4.22 -16.41 7.38
N GLY A 340 3.89 -16.46 6.09
CA GLY A 340 2.67 -15.84 5.57
C GLY A 340 1.41 -16.38 6.24
N TRP A 341 1.33 -17.70 6.42
CA TRP A 341 0.22 -18.34 7.14
C TRP A 341 0.15 -17.94 8.62
N MET A 342 1.30 -17.85 9.31
CA MET A 342 1.35 -17.41 10.71
C MET A 342 0.89 -15.97 10.88
N ILE A 343 1.24 -15.08 9.95
CA ILE A 343 0.78 -13.68 9.95
C ILE A 343 -0.74 -13.62 9.79
N MET A 344 -1.33 -14.40 8.88
CA MET A 344 -2.78 -14.42 8.64
C MET A 344 -3.60 -15.00 9.80
N LYS A 345 -2.98 -15.78 10.71
CA LYS A 345 -3.65 -16.42 11.85
C LYS A 345 -3.48 -15.64 13.16
N ASP A 346 -2.74 -14.54 13.18
CA ASP A 346 -2.50 -13.79 14.42
C ASP A 346 -3.75 -13.00 14.85
N GLU A 347 -4.28 -13.33 16.03
CA GLU A 347 -5.49 -12.75 16.61
C GLU A 347 -5.36 -11.25 16.92
N ASN A 348 -4.14 -10.75 17.13
CA ASN A 348 -3.90 -9.33 17.44
C ASN A 348 -3.85 -8.43 16.19
N ILE A 349 -3.85 -9.02 14.99
CA ILE A 349 -3.90 -8.30 13.71
C ILE A 349 -4.98 -8.94 12.82
N PRO A 350 -6.26 -8.93 13.26
CA PRO A 350 -7.33 -9.64 12.58
C PRO A 350 -7.57 -9.08 11.17
N GLY A 351 -7.92 -9.97 10.25
CA GLY A 351 -8.16 -9.62 8.85
C GLY A 351 -6.89 -9.36 8.04
N THR A 352 -5.70 -9.59 8.59
CA THR A 352 -4.44 -9.45 7.83
C THR A 352 -4.34 -10.50 6.73
N VAL A 353 -4.09 -10.07 5.49
CA VAL A 353 -3.94 -10.98 4.34
C VAL A 353 -2.56 -10.82 3.72
N VAL A 354 -1.81 -11.92 3.63
CA VAL A 354 -0.53 -11.95 2.92
C VAL A 354 -0.77 -12.32 1.47
N ARG A 355 -0.50 -11.37 0.58
CA ARG A 355 -0.74 -11.50 -0.88
C ARG A 355 0.53 -11.90 -1.62
N THR A 356 1.67 -11.38 -1.19
CA THR A 356 2.98 -11.74 -1.71
C THR A 356 3.74 -12.57 -0.68
N SER A 357 3.69 -13.89 -0.86
CA SER A 357 4.33 -14.86 0.04
C SER A 357 5.85 -14.98 -0.13
N THR A 358 6.50 -14.17 -0.98
CA THR A 358 7.95 -14.26 -1.26
C THR A 358 8.81 -13.35 -0.39
N ILE A 359 8.22 -12.32 0.23
CA ILE A 359 8.94 -11.25 0.95
C ILE A 359 8.66 -11.10 2.47
N PRO A 360 8.09 -12.06 3.24
CA PRO A 360 7.90 -11.87 4.70
C PRO A 360 9.14 -11.43 5.48
N GLU A 361 10.33 -11.82 5.03
CA GLU A 361 11.60 -11.45 5.65
C GLU A 361 12.03 -9.99 5.43
N GLU A 362 11.53 -9.34 4.37
CA GLU A 362 11.82 -7.92 4.11
C GLU A 362 11.23 -7.02 5.20
N LEU A 363 10.11 -7.42 5.81
CA LEU A 363 9.49 -6.72 6.93
C LEU A 363 10.44 -6.55 8.13
N GLY A 364 11.48 -7.39 8.26
CA GLY A 364 12.50 -7.28 9.31
C GLY A 364 13.70 -6.39 8.96
N ARG A 365 13.75 -5.81 7.75
CA ARG A 365 14.90 -5.07 7.22
C ARG A 365 14.53 -3.67 6.71
N LEU A 366 13.32 -3.19 6.97
CA LEU A 366 12.85 -1.88 6.51
C LEU A 366 13.59 -0.75 7.24
N ALA A 367 13.92 0.32 6.52
CA ALA A 367 14.53 1.52 7.10
C ALA A 367 13.68 2.78 6.87
N TYR A 368 12.92 2.82 5.77
CA TYR A 368 12.02 3.91 5.45
C TYR A 368 10.58 3.41 5.38
N LEU A 369 9.66 4.16 5.99
CA LEU A 369 8.22 3.99 5.84
C LEU A 369 7.64 5.24 5.17
N LEU A 370 7.14 5.07 3.95
CA LEU A 370 6.37 6.08 3.25
C LEU A 370 4.89 5.83 3.51
N THR A 371 4.20 6.78 4.11
CA THR A 371 2.79 6.67 4.48
C THR A 371 1.96 7.72 3.76
N ASP A 372 0.79 7.32 3.27
CA ASP A 372 -0.24 8.29 2.91
C ASP A 372 -0.90 8.90 4.17
N LYS A 373 -1.60 10.02 4.00
CA LYS A 373 -2.33 10.73 5.04
C LYS A 373 -3.79 10.29 5.11
N THR A 374 -4.52 10.41 3.99
CA THR A 374 -5.98 10.22 3.93
C THR A 374 -6.27 8.74 4.00
N GLY A 375 -7.23 8.35 4.84
CA GLY A 375 -7.65 6.94 4.96
C GLY A 375 -6.59 5.98 5.55
N THR A 376 -5.35 6.44 5.71
CA THR A 376 -4.22 5.70 6.27
C THR A 376 -3.89 6.16 7.68
N LEU A 377 -3.52 7.43 7.86
CA LEU A 377 -3.30 8.01 9.20
C LEU A 377 -4.60 8.55 9.78
N THR A 378 -5.47 9.07 8.93
CA THR A 378 -6.79 9.57 9.33
C THR A 378 -7.89 8.57 8.98
N GLN A 379 -9.01 8.66 9.70
CA GLN A 379 -10.25 7.91 9.41
C GLN A 379 -11.11 8.63 8.36
N ASN A 380 -10.64 9.80 7.91
CA ASN A 380 -11.35 10.72 7.04
C ASN A 380 -12.75 11.07 7.59
N GLU A 381 -12.79 11.29 8.90
CA GLU A 381 -13.97 11.71 9.63
C GLU A 381 -13.69 13.07 10.25
N MET A 382 -14.38 14.08 9.72
CA MET A 382 -14.25 15.45 10.20
C MET A 382 -15.19 15.65 11.39
N VAL A 383 -14.62 16.06 12.53
CA VAL A 383 -15.37 16.27 13.76
C VAL A 383 -15.18 17.71 14.22
N PHE A 384 -16.29 18.40 14.46
CA PHE A 384 -16.25 19.72 15.09
C PHE A 384 -15.79 19.59 16.54
N LYS A 385 -14.70 20.27 16.92
CA LYS A 385 -14.11 20.16 18.26
C LYS A 385 -14.20 21.42 19.08
N ARG A 386 -14.12 22.59 18.44
CA ARG A 386 -13.95 23.85 19.17
C ARG A 386 -14.69 25.00 18.52
N LEU A 387 -15.34 25.81 19.33
CA LEU A 387 -15.95 27.08 18.95
C LEU A 387 -15.36 28.18 19.82
N HIS A 388 -14.83 29.25 19.22
CA HIS A 388 -14.28 30.39 19.97
C HIS A 388 -14.96 31.70 19.55
N LEU A 389 -15.48 32.44 20.53
CA LEU A 389 -16.20 33.71 20.37
C LEU A 389 -15.38 34.93 20.85
N GLY A 390 -14.05 34.81 20.88
CA GLY A 390 -13.10 35.79 21.42
C GLY A 390 -13.01 35.87 22.95
N THR A 391 -14.14 35.94 23.65
CA THR A 391 -14.16 36.00 25.13
C THR A 391 -14.24 34.64 25.80
N VAL A 392 -14.82 33.66 25.11
CA VAL A 392 -15.03 32.29 25.60
C VAL A 392 -14.69 31.31 24.48
N SER A 393 -14.06 30.19 24.85
CA SER A 393 -13.80 29.04 23.98
C SER A 393 -14.57 27.84 24.53
N TYR A 394 -15.41 27.25 23.69
CA TYR A 394 -16.15 26.03 23.98
C TYR A 394 -15.46 24.86 23.30
N GLY A 395 -15.11 23.85 24.11
CA GLY A 395 -14.65 22.54 23.63
C GLY A 395 -15.79 21.52 23.64
N MET A 396 -15.45 20.26 23.37
CA MET A 396 -16.41 19.15 23.39
C MET A 396 -17.14 18.99 24.74
N ASP A 397 -16.43 19.14 25.85
CA ASP A 397 -16.98 18.92 27.20
C ASP A 397 -17.97 20.01 27.63
N THR A 398 -17.96 21.15 26.94
CA THR A 398 -18.80 22.33 27.22
C THR A 398 -19.89 22.54 26.17
N MET A 399 -20.07 21.58 25.25
CA MET A 399 -20.96 21.77 24.10
C MET A 399 -22.45 21.77 24.49
N ASP A 400 -22.81 21.08 25.58
CA ASP A 400 -24.18 21.06 26.12
C ASP A 400 -24.66 22.45 26.57
N GLU A 401 -23.74 23.31 27.01
CA GLU A 401 -24.05 24.70 27.37
C GLU A 401 -24.56 25.48 26.15
N ILE A 402 -23.96 25.27 24.98
CA ILE A 402 -24.37 25.91 23.72
C ILE A 402 -25.80 25.50 23.37
N GLN A 403 -26.11 24.21 23.47
CA GLN A 403 -27.45 23.70 23.20
C GLN A 403 -28.50 24.35 24.12
N SER A 404 -28.19 24.48 25.42
CA SER A 404 -29.09 25.13 26.37
C SER A 404 -29.36 26.61 26.02
N HIS A 405 -28.33 27.35 25.60
CA HIS A 405 -28.46 28.74 25.17
C HIS A 405 -29.27 28.89 23.88
N ILE A 406 -29.13 27.96 22.94
CA ILE A 406 -29.89 27.95 21.68
C ILE A 406 -31.38 27.67 21.96
N ILE A 407 -31.68 26.67 22.78
CA ILE A 407 -33.07 26.35 23.19
C ILE A 407 -33.73 27.57 23.85
N GLN A 408 -33.05 28.24 24.78
CA GLN A 408 -33.58 29.43 25.45
C GLN A 408 -33.80 30.60 24.48
N SER A 409 -32.88 30.80 23.53
CA SER A 409 -32.96 31.90 22.56
C SER A 409 -34.12 31.76 21.58
N TYR A 410 -34.52 30.53 21.22
CA TYR A 410 -35.69 30.26 20.38
C TYR A 410 -37.00 30.09 21.17
N ALA A 411 -36.94 29.93 22.49
CA ALA A 411 -38.12 29.81 23.35
C ALA A 411 -38.71 31.16 23.80
N GLN A 412 -37.94 32.25 23.79
CA GLN A 412 -38.40 33.59 24.20
C GLN A 412 -38.67 34.51 23.00
N PRO A 413 -39.73 35.35 23.02
CA PRO A 413 -39.97 36.35 21.98
C PRO A 413 -38.88 37.44 21.98
N PRO A 414 -38.60 38.09 20.83
CA PRO A 414 -37.47 39.02 20.70
C PRO A 414 -37.62 40.23 21.63
N ALA A 415 -36.74 40.33 22.63
CA ALA A 415 -36.63 41.49 23.52
C ALA A 415 -35.83 42.64 22.86
N PRO A 416 -36.09 43.92 23.21
CA PRO A 416 -35.44 45.06 22.57
C PRO A 416 -33.92 45.10 22.82
N LYS A 417 -33.18 45.59 21.80
CA LYS A 417 -31.72 45.63 21.68
C LYS A 417 -31.03 46.30 22.89
N VAL A 418 -30.68 45.52 23.90
CA VAL A 418 -29.72 45.90 24.95
C VAL A 418 -28.51 44.97 24.84
N ARG A 419 -27.32 45.58 24.87
CA ARG A 419 -25.94 45.01 24.92
C ARG A 419 -25.85 43.49 24.59
N LYS A 420 -25.34 43.15 23.39
CA LYS A 420 -25.17 41.76 22.90
C LYS A 420 -24.69 40.82 24.02
N SER A 421 -25.59 40.01 24.58
CA SER A 421 -25.25 39.02 25.60
C SER A 421 -24.44 37.89 24.96
N VAL A 422 -23.73 37.11 25.78
CA VAL A 422 -23.00 35.91 25.31
C VAL A 422 -23.94 34.95 24.58
N SER A 423 -25.17 34.77 25.09
CA SER A 423 -26.23 33.96 24.44
C SER A 423 -26.59 34.48 23.04
N SER A 424 -26.68 35.81 22.86
CA SER A 424 -26.95 36.40 21.54
C SER A 424 -25.80 36.19 20.56
N ARG A 425 -24.54 36.26 21.01
CA ARG A 425 -23.37 35.98 20.16
C ARG A 425 -23.29 34.50 19.77
N ILE A 426 -23.59 33.59 20.70
CA ILE A 426 -23.68 32.15 20.42
C ILE A 426 -24.74 31.92 19.33
N HIS A 427 -25.94 32.45 19.54
CA HIS A 427 -27.04 32.31 18.58
C HIS A 427 -26.66 32.82 17.17
N GLU A 428 -26.06 34.01 17.07
CA GLU A 428 -25.59 34.56 15.78
C GLU A 428 -24.51 33.67 15.13
N ALA A 429 -23.58 33.12 15.92
CA ALA A 429 -22.52 32.24 15.42
C ALA A 429 -23.08 30.89 14.92
N VAL A 430 -23.96 30.23 15.69
CA VAL A 430 -24.56 28.94 15.27
C VAL A 430 -25.45 29.15 14.03
N LYS A 431 -26.23 30.23 13.98
CA LYS A 431 -27.04 30.59 12.81
C LYS A 431 -26.17 30.83 11.57
N ALA A 432 -25.04 31.52 11.71
CA ALA A 432 -24.11 31.74 10.60
C ALA A 432 -23.53 30.42 10.05
N ILE A 433 -23.14 29.51 10.94
CA ILE A 433 -22.60 28.19 10.56
C ILE A 433 -23.68 27.34 9.86
N ALA A 434 -24.92 27.38 10.35
CA ALA A 434 -26.06 26.65 9.79
C ALA A 434 -26.54 27.19 8.43
N LEU A 435 -26.16 28.41 8.04
CA LEU A 435 -26.58 29.03 6.78
C LEU A 435 -25.45 29.07 5.73
N CYS A 436 -24.21 29.30 6.16
CA CYS A 436 -23.04 29.44 5.29
C CYS A 436 -22.42 28.08 4.94
N HIS A 437 -23.07 27.30 4.07
CA HIS A 437 -22.55 26.03 3.54
C HIS A 437 -23.16 25.72 2.18
N ASN A 438 -22.70 24.64 1.52
CA ASN A 438 -23.30 24.05 0.31
C ASN A 438 -23.84 22.63 0.55
N VAL A 439 -23.94 22.20 1.81
CA VAL A 439 -24.51 20.90 2.22
C VAL A 439 -25.98 20.74 1.82
N THR A 440 -26.33 19.64 1.16
CA THR A 440 -27.69 19.25 0.81
C THR A 440 -28.11 18.01 1.62
N PRO A 441 -29.31 18.02 2.27
CA PRO A 441 -29.85 16.84 2.93
C PRO A 441 -30.43 15.86 1.90
N VAL A 442 -30.13 14.58 2.07
CA VAL A 442 -30.67 13.48 1.26
C VAL A 442 -31.40 12.50 2.17
N TYR A 443 -32.64 12.21 1.80
CA TYR A 443 -33.52 11.31 2.54
C TYR A 443 -33.52 9.93 1.86
N GLU A 444 -33.16 8.89 2.62
CA GLU A 444 -33.28 7.52 2.12
C GLU A 444 -34.74 7.05 2.21
N SER A 445 -35.36 6.79 1.07
CA SER A 445 -36.68 6.15 0.99
C SER A 445 -36.55 4.67 1.35
N ARG A 446 -37.14 4.23 2.47
CA ARG A 446 -37.26 2.81 2.81
C ARG A 446 -38.10 2.12 1.74
N VAL A 447 -37.46 1.37 0.85
CA VAL A 447 -38.15 0.35 0.04
C VAL A 447 -38.43 -0.84 0.95
N ASN A 448 -39.41 -0.71 1.84
CA ASN A 448 -40.04 -1.90 2.41
C ASN A 448 -40.96 -2.45 1.34
N GLY A 449 -40.68 -3.67 0.90
CA GLY A 449 -41.45 -4.37 -0.12
C GLY A 449 -42.92 -4.52 0.29
N ALA A 450 -43.75 -3.62 -0.21
CA ALA A 450 -45.17 -3.83 -0.47
C ALA A 450 -45.61 -2.75 -1.46
N SER A 451 -46.19 -3.19 -2.57
CA SER A 451 -46.83 -2.38 -3.60
C SER A 451 -47.62 -1.19 -3.04
N ALA A 452 -47.15 0.03 -3.31
CA ALA A 452 -47.95 1.24 -3.18
C ALA A 452 -47.57 2.19 -4.33
N GLU A 453 -48.58 2.65 -5.06
CA GLU A 453 -48.49 3.51 -6.24
C GLU A 453 -47.90 4.90 -5.90
N PRO A 454 -47.22 5.58 -6.84
CA PRO A 454 -46.67 6.90 -6.62
C PRO A 454 -47.73 7.97 -6.93
N GLU A 455 -48.73 8.11 -6.07
CA GLU A 455 -49.63 9.28 -6.07
C GLU A 455 -49.61 9.93 -4.68
N GLY A 456 -48.57 10.73 -4.44
CA GLY A 456 -48.48 11.62 -3.28
C GLY A 456 -47.74 12.89 -3.70
N THR A 457 -48.43 14.03 -3.62
CA THR A 457 -47.88 15.37 -3.86
C THR A 457 -46.73 15.68 -2.91
N GLU A 458 -45.74 16.44 -3.36
CA GLU A 458 -44.51 16.85 -2.64
C GLU A 458 -44.74 17.54 -1.27
N ALA A 459 -45.99 17.78 -0.87
CA ALA A 459 -46.38 18.45 0.37
C ALA A 459 -46.46 17.54 1.62
N ASP A 460 -46.50 16.21 1.47
CA ASP A 460 -46.66 15.26 2.59
C ASP A 460 -45.42 14.35 2.78
N GLN A 461 -44.20 14.91 2.64
CA GLN A 461 -43.01 14.19 3.09
C GLN A 461 -42.91 14.24 4.62
N ASP A 462 -43.18 13.12 5.28
CA ASP A 462 -42.88 12.93 6.70
C ASP A 462 -41.37 13.10 6.94
N PHE A 463 -40.97 14.29 7.41
CA PHE A 463 -39.60 14.63 7.85
C PHE A 463 -39.22 13.91 9.15
N SER A 464 -39.29 12.59 9.16
CA SER A 464 -38.82 11.78 10.28
C SER A 464 -37.29 11.88 10.40
N ASP A 465 -36.80 12.16 11.61
CA ASP A 465 -35.39 12.48 11.89
C ASP A 465 -34.42 11.28 11.70
N ASP A 466 -34.92 10.06 11.50
CA ASP A 466 -34.11 8.82 11.57
C ASP A 466 -33.43 8.39 10.26
N ASN A 467 -33.63 9.09 9.13
CA ASN A 467 -33.16 8.64 7.79
C ASN A 467 -32.53 9.75 6.91
N ARG A 468 -31.98 10.82 7.52
CA ARG A 468 -31.33 11.95 6.81
C ARG A 468 -29.81 11.79 6.75
N THR A 469 -29.24 11.94 5.56
CA THR A 469 -27.79 12.02 5.34
C THR A 469 -27.42 13.35 4.70
N TYR A 470 -26.27 13.92 5.08
CA TYR A 470 -25.79 15.18 4.53
C TYR A 470 -24.73 14.94 3.46
N GLN A 471 -24.87 15.62 2.32
CA GLN A 471 -23.94 15.55 1.19
C GLN A 471 -23.39 16.93 0.87
N ALA A 472 -22.09 17.04 0.65
CA ALA A 472 -21.44 18.30 0.26
C ALA A 472 -20.14 18.05 -0.50
N SER A 473 -19.65 19.10 -1.17
CA SER A 473 -18.34 19.09 -1.82
C SER A 473 -17.17 19.07 -0.84
N SER A 474 -17.40 19.34 0.45
CA SER A 474 -16.34 19.31 1.46
C SER A 474 -16.85 18.69 2.78
N PRO A 475 -16.12 17.73 3.37
CA PRO A 475 -16.51 17.06 4.61
C PRO A 475 -16.46 18.01 5.82
N ASP A 476 -15.62 19.06 5.76
CA ASP A 476 -15.54 20.08 6.79
C ASP A 476 -16.90 20.80 6.94
N GLU A 477 -17.64 21.02 5.84
CA GLU A 477 -19.00 21.59 5.89
C GLU A 477 -20.03 20.62 6.45
N VAL A 478 -19.92 19.33 6.09
CA VAL A 478 -20.80 18.29 6.64
C VAL A 478 -20.63 18.19 8.15
N ALA A 479 -19.39 18.27 8.66
CA ALA A 479 -19.11 18.28 10.08
C ALA A 479 -19.73 19.49 10.79
N LEU A 480 -19.65 20.66 10.17
CA LEU A 480 -20.27 21.89 10.70
C LEU A 480 -21.80 21.75 10.78
N VAL A 481 -22.46 21.24 9.73
CA VAL A 481 -23.93 21.10 9.70
C VAL A 481 -24.42 19.98 10.63
N ARG A 482 -23.70 18.86 10.72
CA ARG A 482 -23.98 17.81 11.72
C ARG A 482 -23.85 18.35 13.14
N TRP A 483 -22.89 19.23 13.38
CA TRP A 483 -22.75 19.89 14.67
C TRP A 483 -23.92 20.84 14.93
N THR A 484 -24.34 21.67 13.97
CA THR A 484 -25.51 22.55 14.19
C THR A 484 -26.79 21.75 14.47
N GLU A 485 -26.96 20.60 13.81
CA GLU A 485 -28.03 19.65 14.09
C GLU A 485 -27.96 19.14 15.54
N SER A 486 -26.79 18.75 16.03
CA SER A 486 -26.61 18.28 17.42
C SER A 486 -26.93 19.36 18.47
N VAL A 487 -26.74 20.63 18.11
CA VAL A 487 -27.02 21.80 18.95
C VAL A 487 -28.50 22.24 18.84
N GLY A 488 -29.26 21.63 17.92
CA GLY A 488 -30.71 21.79 17.76
C GLY A 488 -31.15 22.66 16.57
N LEU A 489 -30.23 23.07 15.69
CA LEU A 489 -30.54 23.71 14.40
C LEU A 489 -30.31 22.74 13.24
N THR A 490 -31.40 22.15 12.79
CA THR A 490 -31.37 21.04 11.84
C THR A 490 -31.66 21.53 10.42
N LEU A 491 -30.80 21.19 9.46
CA LEU A 491 -31.05 21.46 8.04
C LEU A 491 -32.06 20.45 7.48
N VAL A 492 -33.21 20.94 7.02
CA VAL A 492 -34.32 20.12 6.51
C VAL A 492 -34.33 20.08 4.99
N ASN A 493 -34.24 21.23 4.34
CA ASN A 493 -34.26 21.31 2.89
C ASN A 493 -33.29 22.38 2.42
N ARG A 494 -32.68 22.14 1.26
CA ARG A 494 -31.82 23.09 0.56
C ARG A 494 -31.92 22.87 -0.93
N ASP A 495 -32.25 23.93 -1.65
CA ASP A 495 -32.14 23.99 -3.10
C ASP A 495 -31.17 25.13 -3.51
N LEU A 496 -31.16 25.51 -4.79
CA LEU A 496 -30.30 26.60 -5.29
C LEU A 496 -30.74 28.00 -4.83
N MET A 497 -32.00 28.18 -4.42
CA MET A 497 -32.67 29.46 -4.18
C MET A 497 -33.23 29.62 -2.76
N SER A 498 -33.26 28.56 -1.96
CA SER A 498 -33.92 28.49 -0.67
C SER A 498 -33.25 27.47 0.26
N LEU A 499 -33.37 27.73 1.56
CA LEU A 499 -32.80 26.93 2.65
C LEU A 499 -33.78 26.93 3.82
N GLN A 500 -34.08 25.74 4.36
CA GLN A 500 -35.01 25.56 5.47
C GLN A 500 -34.32 24.91 6.68
N LEU A 501 -34.41 25.57 7.84
CA LEU A 501 -33.87 25.10 9.12
C LEU A 501 -35.01 24.79 10.10
N LYS A 502 -34.96 23.63 10.75
CA LYS A 502 -35.83 23.27 11.88
C LYS A 502 -35.17 23.66 13.19
N THR A 503 -35.89 24.43 13.99
CA THR A 503 -35.48 24.87 15.32
C THR A 503 -35.68 23.78 16.38
N PRO A 504 -35.07 23.89 17.58
CA PRO A 504 -35.30 22.92 18.65
C PRO A 504 -36.77 22.85 19.10
N ALA A 505 -37.52 23.93 18.90
CA ALA A 505 -38.95 24.03 19.18
C ALA A 505 -39.83 23.43 18.06
N GLY A 506 -39.25 22.86 17.01
CA GLY A 506 -39.97 22.23 15.90
C GLY A 506 -40.44 23.19 14.79
N HIS A 507 -40.23 24.50 14.92
CA HIS A 507 -40.60 25.48 13.89
C HIS A 507 -39.60 25.47 12.74
N ILE A 508 -40.11 25.58 11.50
CA ILE A 508 -39.28 25.68 10.28
C ILE A 508 -39.05 27.16 9.95
N LEU A 509 -37.79 27.53 9.79
CA LEU A 509 -37.34 28.85 9.35
C LEU A 509 -36.92 28.75 7.89
N THR A 510 -37.53 29.57 7.03
CA THR A 510 -37.22 29.65 5.61
C THR A 510 -36.30 30.84 5.32
N TYR A 511 -35.28 30.59 4.52
CA TYR A 511 -34.33 31.58 4.01
C TYR A 511 -34.28 31.51 2.48
N TYR A 512 -34.33 32.65 1.81
CA TYR A 512 -34.08 32.75 0.38
C TYR A 512 -32.59 33.02 0.15
N ILE A 513 -31.97 32.18 -0.69
CA ILE A 513 -30.59 32.34 -1.11
C ILE A 513 -30.58 33.30 -2.30
N LEU A 514 -30.08 34.52 -2.06
CA LEU A 514 -30.00 35.55 -3.10
C LEU A 514 -28.78 35.33 -4.00
N GLN A 515 -27.62 35.02 -3.40
CA GLN A 515 -26.39 34.78 -4.15
C GLN A 515 -25.44 33.88 -3.35
N ILE A 516 -24.80 32.93 -4.05
CA ILE A 516 -23.73 32.08 -3.51
C ILE A 516 -22.40 32.47 -4.16
N PHE A 517 -21.35 32.55 -3.36
CA PHE A 517 -19.95 32.65 -3.78
C PHE A 517 -19.24 31.35 -3.36
N PRO A 518 -19.10 30.38 -4.26
CA PRO A 518 -18.55 29.08 -3.92
C PRO A 518 -17.09 29.18 -3.48
N PHE A 519 -16.67 28.21 -2.66
CA PHE A 519 -15.27 28.11 -2.26
C PHE A 519 -14.37 27.90 -3.47
N THR A 520 -13.27 28.64 -3.54
CA THR A 520 -12.18 28.38 -4.50
C THR A 520 -10.85 28.25 -3.77
N SER A 521 -9.93 27.46 -4.33
CA SER A 521 -8.60 27.29 -3.74
C SER A 521 -7.76 28.58 -3.77
N GLU A 522 -8.06 29.49 -4.69
CA GLU A 522 -7.41 30.80 -4.79
C GLU A 522 -7.95 31.77 -3.73
N SER A 523 -9.28 31.85 -3.55
CA SER A 523 -9.91 32.76 -2.59
C SER A 523 -9.82 32.26 -1.14
N LYS A 524 -9.72 30.95 -0.92
CA LYS A 524 -9.71 30.27 0.39
C LYS A 524 -10.92 30.62 1.29
N ARG A 525 -12.04 31.02 0.70
CA ARG A 525 -13.25 31.46 1.40
C ARG A 525 -14.52 31.17 0.58
N MET A 526 -15.65 31.05 1.28
CA MET A 526 -16.99 30.86 0.75
C MET A 526 -17.91 31.93 1.35
N GLY A 527 -18.79 32.50 0.52
CA GLY A 527 -19.78 33.50 0.96
C GLY A 527 -21.19 33.15 0.51
N ILE A 528 -22.19 33.59 1.27
CA ILE A 528 -23.61 33.45 0.91
C ILE A 528 -24.39 34.69 1.34
N ILE A 529 -25.26 35.19 0.47
CA ILE A 529 -26.25 36.24 0.79
C ILE A 529 -27.60 35.56 0.97
N VAL A 530 -28.18 35.74 2.15
CA VAL A 530 -29.49 35.16 2.50
C VAL A 530 -30.45 36.26 2.95
N ARG A 531 -31.72 36.08 2.59
CA ARG A 531 -32.86 36.88 3.07
C ARG A 531 -33.76 36.00 3.93
N GLU A 532 -34.02 36.41 5.16
CA GLU A 532 -34.92 35.69 6.07
C GLU A 532 -36.38 36.03 5.75
N GLU A 533 -37.25 35.00 5.61
CA GLU A 533 -38.65 35.20 5.22
C GLU A 533 -39.46 35.98 6.29
N ALA A 534 -39.23 35.67 7.56
CA ALA A 534 -40.00 36.24 8.66
C ALA A 534 -39.66 37.71 8.98
N THR A 535 -38.38 38.10 8.86
CA THR A 535 -37.89 39.44 9.23
C THR A 535 -37.64 40.34 8.01
N GLY A 536 -37.42 39.75 6.84
CA GLY A 536 -36.96 40.46 5.64
C GLY A 536 -35.49 40.88 5.69
N ASP A 537 -34.75 40.50 6.74
CA ASP A 537 -33.35 40.92 6.92
C ASP A 537 -32.43 40.24 5.89
N ILE A 538 -31.58 41.04 5.22
CA ILE A 538 -30.55 40.55 4.31
C ILE A 538 -29.22 40.52 5.04
N THR A 539 -28.62 39.33 5.10
CA THR A 539 -27.30 39.14 5.72
C THR A 539 -26.36 38.43 4.76
N PHE A 540 -25.16 38.97 4.65
CA PHE A 540 -24.03 38.33 3.99
C PHE A 540 -23.19 37.58 5.02
N TYR A 541 -23.10 36.25 4.88
CA TYR A 541 -22.23 35.41 5.69
C TYR A 541 -21.02 34.98 4.89
N MET A 542 -19.88 34.89 5.57
CA MET A 542 -18.64 34.39 4.98
C MET A 542 -17.91 33.48 5.96
N LYS A 543 -17.33 32.40 5.42
CA LYS A 543 -16.37 31.56 6.14
C LYS A 543 -15.12 31.34 5.30
N GLY A 544 -13.96 31.30 5.93
CA GLY A 544 -12.71 31.08 5.21
C GLY A 544 -11.51 30.78 6.11
N ALA A 545 -10.36 30.57 5.49
CA ALA A 545 -9.09 30.40 6.19
C ALA A 545 -8.69 31.68 6.96
N ASP A 546 -8.01 31.51 8.08
CA ASP A 546 -7.50 32.57 8.95
C ASP A 546 -6.71 33.65 8.17
N VAL A 547 -5.74 33.25 7.34
CA VAL A 547 -4.90 34.20 6.57
C VAL A 547 -5.72 35.06 5.60
N ALA A 548 -6.75 34.47 4.98
CA ALA A 548 -7.60 35.19 4.02
C ALA A 548 -8.62 36.08 4.72
N MET A 549 -9.15 35.62 5.86
CA MET A 549 -10.18 36.34 6.61
C MET A 549 -9.59 37.46 7.46
N ALA A 550 -8.34 37.35 7.92
CA ALA A 550 -7.68 38.36 8.76
C ALA A 550 -7.66 39.76 8.14
N SER A 551 -7.55 39.88 6.81
CA SER A 551 -7.62 41.16 6.09
C SER A 551 -9.04 41.65 5.79
N ILE A 552 -10.05 40.79 5.92
CA ILE A 552 -11.46 41.05 5.57
C ILE A 552 -12.26 41.46 6.80
N VAL A 553 -11.99 40.83 7.94
CA VAL A 553 -12.66 41.09 9.21
C VAL A 553 -12.16 42.37 9.86
N GLN A 554 -12.99 42.96 10.71
CA GLN A 554 -12.56 44.06 11.57
C GLN A 554 -11.37 43.63 12.45
N TYR A 555 -10.47 44.56 12.75
CA TYR A 555 -9.29 44.29 13.57
C TYR A 555 -9.68 43.70 14.93
N ASN A 556 -9.04 42.61 15.32
CA ASN A 556 -9.26 41.89 16.56
C ASN A 556 -7.91 41.43 17.13
N ASP A 557 -7.66 41.67 18.41
CA ASP A 557 -6.35 41.38 19.05
C ASP A 557 -6.08 39.88 19.26
N TRP A 558 -7.12 39.05 19.28
CA TRP A 558 -7.03 37.64 19.70
C TRP A 558 -7.04 36.63 18.53
N LEU A 559 -7.44 37.05 17.33
CA LEU A 559 -7.71 36.13 16.22
C LEU A 559 -6.45 35.34 15.81
N GLU A 560 -5.33 36.04 15.59
CA GLU A 560 -4.08 35.39 15.15
C GLU A 560 -3.50 34.44 16.21
N GLU A 561 -3.54 34.84 17.47
CA GLU A 561 -3.02 34.03 18.58
C GLU A 561 -3.84 32.74 18.76
N GLU A 562 -5.17 32.86 18.78
CA GLU A 562 -6.06 31.71 18.98
C GLU A 562 -6.11 30.78 17.77
N CYS A 563 -6.03 31.31 16.55
CA CYS A 563 -5.80 30.49 15.35
C CYS A 563 -4.50 29.69 15.49
N GLY A 564 -3.42 30.33 15.95
CA GLY A 564 -2.14 29.68 16.23
C GLY A 564 -2.24 28.59 17.30
N ASN A 565 -3.02 28.80 18.36
CA ASN A 565 -3.26 27.82 19.43
C ASN A 565 -3.98 26.57 18.89
N MET A 566 -5.09 26.77 18.18
CA MET A 566 -5.86 25.68 17.58
C MET A 566 -5.05 24.90 16.53
N ALA A 567 -4.26 25.59 15.71
CA ALA A 567 -3.38 24.95 14.73
C ALA A 567 -2.25 24.15 15.39
N ARG A 568 -1.77 24.54 16.58
CA ARG A 568 -0.81 23.75 17.38
C ARG A 568 -1.42 22.49 17.98
N GLU A 569 -2.71 22.53 18.30
CA GLU A 569 -3.47 21.34 18.73
C GLU A 569 -3.77 20.39 17.56
N GLY A 570 -3.61 20.84 16.31
CA GLY A 570 -3.89 20.05 15.12
C GLY A 570 -5.33 20.16 14.64
N LEU A 571 -6.01 21.27 14.97
CA LEU A 571 -7.34 21.59 14.45
C LEU A 571 -7.22 22.42 13.17
N ARG A 572 -8.12 22.17 12.21
CA ARG A 572 -8.34 23.04 11.06
C ARG A 572 -9.20 24.21 11.50
N THR A 573 -8.68 25.41 11.33
CA THR A 573 -9.31 26.66 11.76
C THR A 573 -10.09 27.31 10.63
N LEU A 574 -11.36 27.64 10.87
CA LEU A 574 -12.17 28.46 9.95
C LEU A 574 -12.72 29.67 10.68
N VAL A 575 -12.56 30.84 10.07
CA VAL A 575 -13.06 32.10 10.58
C VAL A 575 -14.42 32.38 9.94
N VAL A 576 -15.42 32.67 10.77
CA VAL A 576 -16.79 32.98 10.33
C VAL A 576 -17.11 34.43 10.67
N ALA A 577 -17.61 35.16 9.68
CA ALA A 577 -17.95 36.57 9.80
C ALA A 577 -19.26 36.89 9.07
N LYS A 578 -19.88 38.00 9.45
CA LYS A 578 -21.12 38.49 8.83
C LYS A 578 -21.07 39.96 8.48
N LYS A 579 -21.97 40.37 7.59
CA LYS A 579 -22.27 41.76 7.26
C LYS A 579 -23.76 41.91 6.96
N SER A 580 -24.46 42.73 7.73
CA SER A 580 -25.86 43.05 7.46
C SER A 580 -25.94 44.06 6.32
N LEU A 581 -26.83 43.81 5.36
CA LEU A 581 -27.03 44.67 4.18
C LEU A 581 -28.42 45.29 4.22
N THR A 582 -28.52 46.57 3.85
CA THR A 582 -29.82 47.17 3.55
C THR A 582 -30.29 46.74 2.15
N GLU A 583 -31.59 46.83 1.88
CA GLU A 583 -32.16 46.52 0.57
C GLU A 583 -31.50 47.34 -0.55
N GLU A 584 -31.23 48.63 -0.31
CA GLU A 584 -30.53 49.51 -1.26
C GLU A 584 -29.08 49.04 -1.54
N GLN A 585 -28.35 48.63 -0.50
CA GLN A 585 -26.98 48.11 -0.65
C GLN A 585 -26.95 46.80 -1.44
N TYR A 586 -27.94 45.92 -1.22
CA TYR A 586 -28.06 44.67 -1.97
C TYR A 586 -28.37 44.94 -3.45
N GLN A 587 -29.34 45.81 -3.75
CA GLN A 587 -29.71 46.13 -5.12
C GLN A 587 -28.57 46.80 -5.91
N ASP A 588 -27.81 47.70 -5.28
CA ASP A 588 -26.61 48.28 -5.89
C ASP A 588 -25.55 47.20 -6.21
N PHE A 589 -25.30 46.30 -5.26
CA PHE A 589 -24.38 45.18 -5.47
C PHE A 589 -24.84 44.26 -6.61
N GLU A 590 -26.11 43.85 -6.60
CA GLU A 590 -26.70 42.95 -7.60
C GLU A 590 -26.60 43.54 -9.01
N SER A 591 -26.89 44.84 -9.16
CA SER A 591 -26.73 45.57 -10.42
C SER A 591 -25.29 45.54 -10.93
N ARG A 592 -24.31 45.89 -10.07
CA ARG A 592 -22.88 45.87 -10.42
C ARG A 592 -22.39 44.46 -10.76
N TYR A 593 -22.84 43.46 -10.01
CA TYR A 593 -22.46 42.07 -10.19
C TYR A 593 -23.03 41.48 -11.49
N ASN A 594 -24.28 41.77 -11.83
CA ASN A 594 -24.89 41.36 -13.10
C ASN A 594 -24.21 42.06 -14.29
N GLN A 595 -23.91 43.35 -14.18
CA GLN A 595 -23.14 44.07 -15.20
C GLN A 595 -21.74 43.46 -15.42
N ALA A 596 -21.07 43.04 -14.34
CA ALA A 596 -19.79 42.36 -14.41
C ALA A 596 -19.88 40.99 -15.10
N LYS A 597 -20.92 40.19 -14.81
CA LYS A 597 -21.15 38.88 -15.44
C LYS A 597 -21.43 38.95 -16.95
N LEU A 598 -22.13 40.00 -17.38
CA LEU A 598 -22.47 40.24 -18.79
C LEU A 598 -21.30 40.82 -19.61
N SER A 599 -20.19 41.19 -18.97
CA SER A 599 -19.01 41.74 -19.65
C SER A 599 -18.28 40.67 -20.47
N ILE A 600 -18.03 40.96 -21.74
CA ILE A 600 -17.26 40.09 -22.65
C ILE A 600 -15.75 40.17 -22.36
N HIS A 601 -15.27 41.36 -21.98
CA HIS A 601 -13.87 41.60 -21.65
C HIS A 601 -13.66 41.60 -20.13
N ASP A 602 -12.57 40.97 -19.67
CA ASP A 602 -12.13 40.94 -18.27
C ASP A 602 -13.21 40.57 -17.25
N ARG A 603 -14.11 39.67 -17.66
CA ARG A 603 -15.25 39.22 -16.84
C ARG A 603 -14.81 38.79 -15.44
N ALA A 604 -13.76 37.96 -15.34
CA ALA A 604 -13.26 37.45 -14.07
C ALA A 604 -12.81 38.57 -13.11
N LEU A 605 -12.07 39.57 -13.62
CA LEU A 605 -11.58 40.69 -12.83
C LEU A 605 -12.71 41.60 -12.35
N LYS A 606 -13.67 41.93 -13.22
CA LYS A 606 -14.83 42.76 -12.85
C LYS A 606 -15.72 42.08 -11.83
N VAL A 607 -15.93 40.77 -11.97
CA VAL A 607 -16.70 39.97 -11.00
C VAL A 607 -15.98 39.96 -9.66
N ALA A 608 -14.66 39.73 -9.64
CA ALA A 608 -13.87 39.76 -8.41
C ALA A 608 -13.95 41.13 -7.71
N ALA A 609 -13.82 42.23 -8.44
CA ALA A 609 -13.93 43.58 -7.87
C ALA A 609 -15.32 43.90 -7.29
N ALA A 610 -16.39 43.42 -7.94
CA ALA A 610 -17.74 43.55 -7.40
C ALA A 610 -17.88 42.79 -6.08
N VAL A 611 -17.39 41.55 -6.01
CA VAL A 611 -17.41 40.73 -4.79
C VAL A 611 -16.57 41.35 -3.67
N GLU A 612 -15.38 41.86 -3.98
CA GLU A 612 -14.48 42.51 -3.01
C GLU A 612 -15.15 43.68 -2.28
N SER A 613 -16.11 44.37 -2.91
CA SER A 613 -16.86 45.45 -2.26
C SER A 613 -17.72 44.99 -1.07
N LEU A 614 -18.13 43.73 -1.04
CA LEU A 614 -18.80 43.12 0.11
C LEU A 614 -17.80 42.70 1.21
N GLU A 615 -16.60 42.28 0.81
CA GLU A 615 -15.55 41.66 1.64
C GLU A 615 -14.69 42.68 2.42
N ARG A 616 -15.28 43.79 2.86
CA ARG A 616 -14.59 44.81 3.66
C ARG A 616 -15.29 45.05 4.98
N GLU A 617 -14.49 45.13 6.04
CA GLU A 617 -14.88 45.46 7.42
C GLU A 617 -15.99 44.55 7.98
N MET A 618 -15.90 43.25 7.70
CA MET A 618 -16.89 42.28 8.18
C MET A 618 -16.82 42.08 9.70
N GLU A 619 -17.98 41.88 10.34
CA GLU A 619 -18.06 41.58 11.77
C GLU A 619 -17.63 40.13 12.02
N LEU A 620 -16.55 39.94 12.78
CA LEU A 620 -16.09 38.61 13.21
C LEU A 620 -17.10 38.01 14.20
N LEU A 621 -17.63 36.83 13.90
CA LEU A 621 -18.55 36.13 14.78
C LEU A 621 -17.85 35.09 15.64
N CYS A 622 -17.13 34.17 14.99
CA CYS A 622 -16.49 33.06 15.66
C CYS A 622 -15.33 32.47 14.87
N LEU A 623 -14.49 31.72 15.58
CA LEU A 623 -13.47 30.84 15.06
C LEU A 623 -13.90 29.40 15.35
N THR A 624 -13.90 28.53 14.35
CA THR A 624 -14.23 27.12 14.49
C THR A 624 -12.99 26.25 14.31
N GLY A 625 -12.92 25.16 15.07
CA GLY A 625 -11.85 24.16 15.01
C GLY A 625 -12.44 22.79 14.66
N VAL A 626 -12.08 22.29 13.49
CA VAL A 626 -12.48 20.95 12.98
C VAL A 626 -11.26 20.02 13.01
N GLU A 627 -11.41 18.86 13.64
CA GLU A 627 -10.37 17.82 13.68
C GLU A 627 -10.63 16.78 12.58
N ASP A 628 -9.59 16.46 11.82
CA ASP A 628 -9.56 15.28 10.94
C ASP A 628 -9.07 14.09 11.78
N GLN A 629 -10.00 13.22 12.18
CA GLN A 629 -9.75 12.23 13.22
C GLN A 629 -8.70 11.21 12.77
N LEU A 630 -7.68 11.00 13.61
CA LEU A 630 -6.67 9.96 13.39
C LEU A 630 -7.27 8.56 13.57
N GLN A 631 -6.69 7.54 12.92
CA GLN A 631 -6.98 6.15 13.26
C GLN A 631 -6.56 5.84 14.70
N ALA A 632 -7.16 4.79 15.27
CA ALA A 632 -6.80 4.30 16.59
C ALA A 632 -5.30 4.01 16.68
N ASP A 633 -4.67 4.47 17.77
CA ASP A 633 -3.28 4.20 18.12
C ASP A 633 -2.23 4.62 17.07
N VAL A 634 -2.53 5.57 16.18
CA VAL A 634 -1.55 6.09 15.20
C VAL A 634 -0.34 6.71 15.90
N ARG A 635 -0.57 7.56 16.91
CA ARG A 635 0.48 8.25 17.69
C ARG A 635 1.49 7.26 18.32
N PRO A 636 1.07 6.31 19.18
CA PRO A 636 2.00 5.36 19.79
C PRO A 636 2.66 4.44 18.74
N THR A 637 1.96 4.13 17.65
CA THR A 637 2.54 3.33 16.56
C THR A 637 3.66 4.07 15.84
N LEU A 638 3.49 5.36 15.51
CA LEU A 638 4.54 6.18 14.90
C LEU A 638 5.75 6.34 15.82
N GLU A 639 5.52 6.52 17.12
CA GLU A 639 6.59 6.55 18.13
C GLU A 639 7.35 5.22 18.21
N LEU A 640 6.64 4.09 18.23
CA LEU A 640 7.22 2.75 18.21
C LEU A 640 8.14 2.55 16.99
N LEU A 641 7.68 2.94 15.79
CA LEU A 641 8.43 2.83 14.56
C LEU A 641 9.68 3.74 14.54
N ARG A 642 9.55 4.96 15.06
CA ARG A 642 10.68 5.90 15.20
C ARG A 642 11.73 5.35 16.17
N ASN A 643 11.29 4.79 17.31
CA ASN A 643 12.18 4.15 18.28
C ASN A 643 12.86 2.89 17.72
N ALA A 644 12.19 2.18 16.81
CA ALA A 644 12.76 1.09 16.02
C ALA A 644 13.79 1.54 14.96
N GLY A 645 13.96 2.85 14.77
CA GLY A 645 14.93 3.43 13.83
C GLY A 645 14.43 3.49 12.39
N ILE A 646 13.11 3.40 12.18
CA ILE A 646 12.48 3.58 10.87
C ILE A 646 12.23 5.07 10.67
N LYS A 647 12.69 5.62 9.54
CA LYS A 647 12.43 7.00 9.13
C LYS A 647 11.09 7.06 8.41
N ILE A 648 10.22 7.98 8.81
CA ILE A 648 8.84 8.03 8.34
C ILE A 648 8.66 9.28 7.47
N TRP A 649 8.18 9.07 6.24
CA TRP A 649 7.91 10.12 5.26
C TRP A 649 6.41 10.11 4.95
N MET A 650 5.73 11.24 5.13
CA MET A 650 4.33 11.39 4.78
C MET A 650 4.22 11.94 3.35
N LEU A 651 3.54 11.23 2.46
CA LEU A 651 3.33 11.66 1.08
C LEU A 651 1.84 11.84 0.83
N THR A 652 1.36 13.07 0.64
CA THR A 652 -0.07 13.37 0.51
C THR A 652 -0.37 14.24 -0.71
N GLY A 653 -1.57 14.04 -1.28
CA GLY A 653 -2.14 14.94 -2.29
C GLY A 653 -2.69 16.24 -1.69
N ASP A 654 -2.81 16.31 -0.36
CA ASP A 654 -3.40 17.45 0.34
C ASP A 654 -2.56 18.72 0.23
N LYS A 655 -3.22 19.83 0.55
CA LYS A 655 -2.59 21.14 0.71
C LYS A 655 -1.61 21.15 1.88
N LEU A 656 -0.67 22.09 1.82
CA LEU A 656 0.42 22.25 2.76
C LEU A 656 -0.05 22.44 4.21
N GLU A 657 -1.09 23.25 4.39
CA GLU A 657 -1.65 23.58 5.71
C GLU A 657 -2.20 22.32 6.38
N THR A 658 -3.01 21.53 5.66
CA THR A 658 -3.58 20.27 6.15
C THR A 658 -2.50 19.24 6.46
N ALA A 659 -1.53 19.07 5.56
CA ALA A 659 -0.42 18.12 5.76
C ALA A 659 0.40 18.47 7.01
N THR A 660 0.66 19.76 7.22
CA THR A 660 1.39 20.25 8.41
C THR A 660 0.57 20.03 9.68
N CYS A 661 -0.73 20.25 9.62
CA CYS A 661 -1.66 20.01 10.72
C CYS A 661 -1.66 18.54 11.17
N ILE A 662 -1.78 17.59 10.22
CA ILE A 662 -1.71 16.16 10.52
C ILE A 662 -0.32 15.73 10.99
N ALA A 663 0.75 16.29 10.42
CA ALA A 663 2.11 15.99 10.89
C ALA A 663 2.32 16.34 12.37
N LYS A 664 1.69 17.41 12.85
CA LYS A 664 1.67 17.79 14.27
C LYS A 664 0.71 16.92 15.10
N SER A 665 -0.52 16.72 14.64
CA SER A 665 -1.55 15.98 15.40
C SER A 665 -1.22 14.48 15.56
N SER A 666 -0.57 13.90 14.55
CA SER A 666 -0.09 12.50 14.56
C SER A 666 1.20 12.28 15.35
N HIS A 667 1.85 13.35 15.83
CA HIS A 667 3.18 13.31 16.43
C HIS A 667 4.28 12.74 15.51
N LEU A 668 4.07 12.77 14.18
CA LEU A 668 5.14 12.54 13.22
C LEU A 668 6.26 13.57 13.42
N VAL A 669 5.88 14.83 13.65
CA VAL A 669 6.75 15.89 14.13
C VAL A 669 6.43 16.14 15.59
N SER A 670 7.47 16.18 16.44
CA SER A 670 7.29 16.46 17.86
C SER A 670 6.88 17.91 18.10
N ARG A 671 6.10 18.19 19.17
CA ARG A 671 5.51 19.53 19.40
C ARG A 671 6.54 20.66 19.50
N ASN A 672 7.75 20.35 19.99
CA ASN A 672 8.84 21.30 20.16
C ASN A 672 9.87 21.28 19.01
N GLN A 673 9.61 20.48 17.98
CA GLN A 673 10.52 20.33 16.85
C GLN A 673 10.20 21.36 15.76
N ASP A 674 11.25 22.02 15.26
CA ASP A 674 11.10 23.00 14.19
C ASP A 674 10.72 22.33 12.86
N ILE A 675 9.77 22.96 12.16
CA ILE A 675 9.35 22.58 10.82
C ILE A 675 9.94 23.59 9.84
N HIS A 676 10.75 23.11 8.89
CA HIS A 676 11.18 23.89 7.75
C HIS A 676 10.20 23.68 6.59
N VAL A 677 9.40 24.70 6.33
CA VAL A 677 8.54 24.77 5.14
C VAL A 677 9.37 25.27 3.96
N PHE A 678 9.56 24.41 2.96
CA PHE A 678 10.27 24.72 1.74
C PHE A 678 9.46 25.71 0.90
N LYS A 679 10.05 26.85 0.54
CA LYS A 679 9.34 27.88 -0.21
C LYS A 679 9.05 27.40 -1.64
N PRO A 680 7.96 27.89 -2.26
CA PRO A 680 7.67 27.58 -3.66
C PRO A 680 8.82 28.04 -4.55
N VAL A 681 9.34 27.13 -5.37
CA VAL A 681 10.41 27.41 -6.34
C VAL A 681 9.98 27.02 -7.74
N SER A 682 10.28 27.86 -8.72
CA SER A 682 9.99 27.58 -10.14
C SER A 682 11.27 27.45 -10.96
N ASN A 683 12.35 28.09 -10.51
CA ASN A 683 13.60 28.21 -11.25
C ASN A 683 14.78 27.56 -10.53
N ARG A 684 15.82 27.20 -11.30
CA ARG A 684 17.07 26.63 -10.77
C ARG A 684 17.77 27.52 -9.74
N GLY A 685 17.74 28.85 -9.93
CA GLY A 685 18.37 29.80 -9.01
C GLY A 685 17.69 29.86 -7.65
N GLU A 686 16.36 29.92 -7.63
CA GLU A 686 15.54 29.90 -6.42
C GLU A 686 15.72 28.59 -5.65
N ALA A 687 15.69 27.46 -6.35
CA ALA A 687 15.94 26.15 -5.74
C ALA A 687 17.32 26.09 -5.06
N HIS A 688 18.36 26.65 -5.68
CA HIS A 688 19.69 26.68 -5.08
C HIS A 688 19.76 27.55 -3.80
N LEU A 689 19.12 28.71 -3.81
CA LEU A 689 19.08 29.59 -2.64
C LEU A 689 18.35 28.94 -1.46
N GLU A 690 17.19 28.32 -1.72
CA GLU A 690 16.42 27.63 -0.69
C GLU A 690 17.11 26.36 -0.18
N LEU A 691 17.76 25.57 -1.04
CA LEU A 691 18.59 24.44 -0.61
C LEU A 691 19.73 24.87 0.32
N ASN A 692 20.41 25.98 -0.01
CA ASN A 692 21.46 26.54 0.85
C ASN A 692 20.91 27.05 2.20
N ALA A 693 19.70 27.63 2.20
CA ALA A 693 19.04 28.04 3.43
C ALA A 693 18.66 26.83 4.29
N PHE A 694 18.16 25.78 3.66
CA PHE A 694 17.78 24.54 4.32
C PHE A 694 18.97 23.80 4.93
N ARG A 695 20.12 23.75 4.23
CA ARG A 695 21.36 23.12 4.68
C ARG A 695 21.85 23.65 6.04
N ARG A 696 21.53 24.90 6.40
CA ARG A 696 21.94 25.52 7.66
C ARG A 696 21.09 25.07 8.87
N LYS A 697 19.97 24.38 8.63
CA LYS A 697 19.09 23.90 9.69
C LYS A 697 19.43 22.45 10.03
N HIS A 698 19.48 22.14 11.32
CA HIS A 698 19.68 20.80 11.84
C HIS A 698 18.46 20.37 12.65
N ASP A 699 18.18 19.06 12.67
CA ASP A 699 17.07 18.44 13.43
C ASP A 699 15.66 19.01 13.15
N CYS A 700 15.46 19.56 11.96
CA CYS A 700 14.17 20.08 11.52
C CYS A 700 13.43 19.08 10.63
N ALA A 701 12.10 19.01 10.77
CA ALA A 701 11.26 18.29 9.81
C ALA A 701 11.10 19.11 8.52
N LEU A 702 11.11 18.46 7.36
CA LEU A 702 10.96 19.11 6.06
C LEU A 702 9.52 19.01 5.56
N VAL A 703 8.93 20.13 5.12
CA VAL A 703 7.65 20.15 4.38
C VAL A 703 7.90 20.74 3.00
N ILE A 704 7.58 20.01 1.93
CA ILE A 704 7.82 20.45 0.54
C ILE A 704 6.61 20.16 -0.36
N SER A 705 6.29 21.07 -1.29
CA SER A 705 5.25 20.86 -2.29
C SER A 705 5.74 20.05 -3.49
N GLY A 706 4.85 19.29 -4.14
CA GLY A 706 5.15 18.50 -5.33
C GLY A 706 5.83 19.30 -6.46
N ASP A 707 5.35 20.52 -6.72
CA ASP A 707 5.92 21.39 -7.76
C ASP A 707 7.38 21.78 -7.46
N SER A 708 7.64 22.16 -6.20
CA SER A 708 8.98 22.54 -5.74
C SER A 708 9.93 21.34 -5.74
N LEU A 709 9.40 20.18 -5.33
CA LEU A 709 10.11 18.91 -5.36
C LEU A 709 10.55 18.57 -6.79
N GLU A 710 9.66 18.69 -7.78
CA GLU A 710 9.98 18.39 -9.18
C GLU A 710 11.12 19.26 -9.71
N VAL A 711 11.13 20.56 -9.39
CA VAL A 711 12.22 21.47 -9.74
C VAL A 711 13.54 21.03 -9.07
N CYS A 712 13.49 20.67 -7.79
CA CYS A 712 14.66 20.19 -7.04
C CYS A 712 15.21 18.89 -7.62
N LEU A 713 14.34 17.92 -7.93
CA LEU A 713 14.71 16.65 -8.54
C LEU A 713 15.30 16.84 -9.95
N ARG A 714 14.80 17.81 -10.71
CA ARG A 714 15.29 18.06 -12.08
C ARG A 714 16.71 18.63 -12.11
N TYR A 715 17.07 19.51 -11.17
CA TYR A 715 18.33 20.25 -11.21
C TYR A 715 19.35 19.87 -10.13
N TYR A 716 18.89 19.40 -8.96
CA TYR A 716 19.71 19.14 -7.76
C TYR A 716 19.31 17.83 -7.06
N GLU A 717 19.02 16.77 -7.82
CA GLU A 717 18.53 15.48 -7.29
C GLU A 717 19.37 14.95 -6.12
N HIS A 718 20.67 14.70 -6.35
CA HIS A 718 21.55 14.12 -5.33
C HIS A 718 21.64 14.97 -4.06
N GLU A 719 21.78 16.28 -4.21
CA GLU A 719 21.95 17.21 -3.08
C GLU A 719 20.68 17.29 -2.23
N PHE A 720 19.52 17.40 -2.88
CA PHE A 720 18.24 17.44 -2.19
C PHE A 720 18.00 16.15 -1.40
N VAL A 721 18.24 14.99 -2.02
CA VAL A 721 18.01 13.69 -1.40
C VAL A 721 18.91 13.47 -0.20
N GLU A 722 20.18 13.85 -0.30
CA GLU A 722 21.12 13.76 0.83
C GLU A 722 20.63 14.57 2.03
N LEU A 723 20.18 15.81 1.82
CA LEU A 723 19.63 16.67 2.87
C LEU A 723 18.30 16.13 3.42
N ALA A 724 17.38 15.71 2.56
CA ALA A 724 16.09 15.16 2.96
C ALA A 724 16.25 13.87 3.77
N CYS A 725 17.21 13.01 3.42
CA CYS A 725 17.50 11.78 4.16
C CYS A 725 18.10 12.05 5.56
N GLN A 726 18.70 13.21 5.80
CA GLN A 726 19.19 13.58 7.15
C GLN A 726 18.05 14.02 8.08
N CYS A 727 16.90 14.39 7.52
CA CYS A 727 15.77 14.85 8.30
C CYS A 727 15.13 13.71 9.11
N PRO A 728 14.64 14.00 10.33
CA PRO A 728 13.93 13.04 11.16
C PRO A 728 12.57 12.64 10.57
N ALA A 729 11.87 13.59 9.95
CA ALA A 729 10.62 13.38 9.22
C ALA A 729 10.56 14.29 7.99
N VAL A 730 9.90 13.81 6.93
CA VAL A 730 9.67 14.56 5.69
C VAL A 730 8.20 14.45 5.32
N VAL A 731 7.59 15.58 4.95
CA VAL A 731 6.20 15.68 4.51
C VAL A 731 6.19 16.27 3.11
N CYS A 732 5.73 15.50 2.13
CA CYS A 732 5.52 15.99 0.78
C CYS A 732 4.03 16.21 0.54
N CYS A 733 3.64 17.43 0.20
CA CYS A 733 2.24 17.82 -0.05
C CYS A 733 2.00 18.06 -1.54
N ARG A 734 0.73 18.03 -1.97
CA ARG A 734 0.32 18.11 -3.39
C ARG A 734 1.06 17.12 -4.30
N CYS A 735 1.32 15.92 -3.81
CA CYS A 735 2.01 14.89 -4.60
C CYS A 735 1.04 14.16 -5.51
N SER A 736 1.35 14.09 -6.80
CA SER A 736 0.65 13.19 -7.72
C SER A 736 1.00 11.72 -7.45
N PRO A 737 0.15 10.74 -7.82
CA PRO A 737 0.46 9.32 -7.67
C PRO A 737 1.81 8.93 -8.28
N THR A 738 2.14 9.46 -9.47
CA THR A 738 3.40 9.19 -10.16
C THR A 738 4.61 9.76 -9.40
N GLN A 739 4.48 10.96 -8.82
CA GLN A 739 5.51 11.55 -7.96
C GLN A 739 5.74 10.73 -6.70
N LYS A 740 4.67 10.23 -6.04
CA LYS A 740 4.81 9.34 -4.87
C LYS A 740 5.67 8.11 -5.20
N ALA A 741 5.40 7.47 -6.33
CA ALA A 741 6.18 6.32 -6.80
C ALA A 741 7.64 6.69 -7.18
N GLN A 742 7.87 7.91 -7.68
CA GLN A 742 9.21 8.40 -8.00
C GLN A 742 10.05 8.62 -6.74
N ILE A 743 9.48 9.21 -5.68
CA ILE A 743 10.15 9.41 -4.38
C ILE A 743 10.64 8.07 -3.81
N VAL A 744 9.78 7.04 -3.86
CA VAL A 744 10.14 5.68 -3.41
C VAL A 744 11.36 5.15 -4.16
N ARG A 745 11.36 5.23 -5.51
CA ARG A 745 12.49 4.74 -6.34
C ARG A 745 13.77 5.52 -6.07
N LEU A 746 13.65 6.81 -5.86
CA LEU A 746 14.76 7.69 -5.60
C LEU A 746 15.42 7.36 -4.25
N LEU A 747 14.64 7.06 -3.20
CA LEU A 747 15.16 6.59 -1.92
C LEU A 747 15.88 5.24 -2.04
N GLN A 748 15.31 4.31 -2.81
CA GLN A 748 15.92 3.01 -3.07
C GLN A 748 17.27 3.13 -3.79
N GLN A 749 17.38 4.03 -4.77
CA GLN A 749 18.61 4.23 -5.55
C GLN A 749 19.72 4.94 -4.78
N HIS A 750 19.38 5.87 -3.89
CA HIS A 750 20.37 6.70 -3.21
C HIS A 750 20.85 6.15 -1.87
N THR A 751 20.00 5.40 -1.16
CA THR A 751 20.30 4.99 0.22
C THR A 751 20.67 3.52 0.37
N ASP A 752 20.51 2.71 -0.69
CA ASP A 752 20.59 1.23 -0.68
C ASP A 752 19.70 0.55 0.39
N ASN A 753 18.86 1.32 1.08
CA ASN A 753 18.02 0.86 2.16
C ASN A 753 16.65 0.41 1.66
N ARG A 754 16.00 -0.47 2.43
CA ARG A 754 14.68 -0.98 2.10
C ARG A 754 13.59 0.01 2.47
N THR A 755 12.70 0.26 1.51
CA THR A 755 11.57 1.17 1.64
C THR A 755 10.27 0.37 1.74
N CYS A 756 9.40 0.75 2.68
CA CYS A 756 8.03 0.28 2.78
C CYS A 756 7.07 1.41 2.42
N ALA A 757 6.02 1.12 1.67
CA ALA A 757 4.95 2.07 1.40
C ALA A 757 3.62 1.56 1.97
N ILE A 758 2.86 2.45 2.61
CA ILE A 758 1.52 2.16 3.14
C ILE A 758 0.48 3.17 2.64
N GLY A 759 -0.68 2.67 2.22
CA GLY A 759 -1.79 3.47 1.72
C GLY A 759 -3.10 2.66 1.66
N ASP A 760 -4.23 3.31 1.44
CA ASP A 760 -5.57 2.68 1.39
C ASP A 760 -6.28 2.91 0.02
N GLY A 761 -6.02 4.06 -0.61
CA GLY A 761 -6.66 4.48 -1.85
C GLY A 761 -5.97 4.01 -3.15
N GLY A 762 -6.69 4.15 -4.28
CA GLY A 762 -6.18 3.82 -5.62
C GLY A 762 -4.92 4.60 -6.01
N ASN A 763 -4.77 5.82 -5.51
CA ASN A 763 -3.58 6.67 -5.69
C ASN A 763 -2.28 6.03 -5.24
N ASP A 764 -2.35 5.28 -4.14
CA ASP A 764 -1.18 4.77 -3.46
C ASP A 764 -0.70 3.46 -4.08
N VAL A 765 -1.51 2.86 -4.96
CA VAL A 765 -1.15 1.62 -5.68
C VAL A 765 0.21 1.76 -6.37
N SER A 766 0.47 2.91 -7.00
CA SER A 766 1.73 3.17 -7.68
C SER A 766 2.93 3.23 -6.72
N MET A 767 2.75 3.86 -5.55
CA MET A 767 3.73 3.95 -4.46
C MET A 767 3.99 2.57 -3.82
N ILE A 768 2.92 1.85 -3.47
CA ILE A 768 2.91 0.50 -2.88
C ILE A 768 3.62 -0.52 -3.79
N GLN A 769 3.36 -0.46 -5.10
CA GLN A 769 4.01 -1.36 -6.05
C GLN A 769 5.48 -0.99 -6.30
N ALA A 770 5.86 0.28 -6.16
CA ALA A 770 7.24 0.73 -6.32
C ALA A 770 8.14 0.35 -5.13
N ALA A 771 7.59 0.31 -3.91
CA ALA A 771 8.33 -0.02 -2.70
C ALA A 771 8.82 -1.48 -2.68
N ASP A 772 9.88 -1.77 -1.91
CA ASP A 772 10.35 -3.14 -1.68
C ASP A 772 9.28 -3.97 -0.95
N CYS A 773 8.53 -3.32 -0.05
CA CYS A 773 7.37 -3.87 0.64
C CYS A 773 6.19 -2.90 0.55
N GLY A 774 5.05 -3.37 0.05
CA GLY A 774 3.81 -2.60 -0.02
C GLY A 774 2.78 -3.11 0.98
N ILE A 775 2.26 -2.22 1.82
CA ILE A 775 1.18 -2.49 2.78
C ILE A 775 -0.06 -1.73 2.34
N GLY A 776 -1.19 -2.42 2.22
CA GLY A 776 -2.47 -1.82 1.90
C GLY A 776 -3.38 -1.84 3.12
N ILE A 777 -4.03 -0.73 3.42
CA ILE A 777 -5.07 -0.67 4.44
C ILE A 777 -6.44 -0.92 3.78
N GLU A 778 -7.29 -1.71 4.42
CA GLU A 778 -8.69 -1.89 4.00
C GLU A 778 -9.53 -0.69 4.48
N GLY A 779 -9.52 0.38 3.68
CA GLY A 779 -10.24 1.62 3.96
C GLY A 779 -11.69 1.63 3.48
N LYS A 780 -12.43 2.69 3.86
CA LYS A 780 -13.82 2.95 3.42
C LYS A 780 -13.90 3.33 1.93
N GLU A 781 -12.79 3.82 1.36
CA GLU A 781 -12.66 4.27 -0.05
C GLU A 781 -12.61 3.12 -1.06
N GLY A 782 -12.43 1.89 -0.60
CA GLY A 782 -12.41 0.69 -1.42
C GLY A 782 -11.21 -0.22 -1.11
N LYS A 783 -11.14 -1.35 -1.81
CA LYS A 783 -10.11 -2.37 -1.57
C LYS A 783 -8.95 -2.31 -2.57
N GLN A 784 -8.76 -1.23 -3.31
CA GLN A 784 -7.80 -1.19 -4.42
C GLN A 784 -6.33 -1.18 -3.97
N ALA A 785 -5.96 -0.42 -2.93
CA ALA A 785 -4.59 -0.47 -2.39
C ALA A 785 -4.31 -1.84 -1.77
N SER A 786 -5.25 -2.34 -0.95
CA SER A 786 -5.22 -3.71 -0.42
C SER A 786 -5.02 -4.74 -1.56
N LEU A 787 -5.92 -4.71 -2.57
CA LEU A 787 -5.74 -5.08 -4.00
C LEU A 787 -4.30 -5.36 -4.44
N ALA A 788 -3.56 -4.29 -4.54
CA ALA A 788 -2.24 -4.23 -5.15
C ALA A 788 -1.08 -4.47 -4.16
N ALA A 789 -1.34 -4.42 -2.86
CA ALA A 789 -0.33 -4.54 -1.82
C ALA A 789 0.18 -5.97 -1.63
N ASP A 790 1.36 -6.08 -1.01
CA ASP A 790 1.96 -7.36 -0.61
C ASP A 790 1.33 -7.89 0.67
N PHE A 791 1.00 -6.98 1.59
CA PHE A 791 0.32 -7.25 2.85
C PHE A 791 -0.92 -6.35 2.94
N SER A 792 -2.07 -6.93 3.29
CA SER A 792 -3.29 -6.20 3.61
C SER A 792 -3.47 -6.17 5.11
N ILE A 793 -3.71 -5.00 5.70
CA ILE A 793 -4.09 -4.84 7.11
C ILE A 793 -5.37 -4.01 7.21
N THR A 794 -6.08 -4.12 8.33
CA THR A 794 -7.35 -3.40 8.54
C THR A 794 -7.18 -2.00 9.11
N GLN A 795 -6.12 -1.75 9.89
CA GLN A 795 -5.86 -0.48 10.57
C GLN A 795 -4.37 -0.20 10.62
N PHE A 796 -3.99 1.08 10.69
CA PHE A 796 -2.59 1.51 10.72
C PHE A 796 -1.82 0.89 11.89
N LYS A 797 -2.41 0.83 13.10
CA LYS A 797 -1.75 0.30 14.31
C LYS A 797 -1.18 -1.12 14.17
N HIS A 798 -1.76 -1.94 13.30
CA HIS A 798 -1.34 -3.31 13.06
C HIS A 798 0.07 -3.39 12.44
N ILE A 799 0.57 -2.30 11.83
CA ILE A 799 1.94 -2.24 11.29
C ILE A 799 3.00 -2.45 12.39
N GLY A 800 2.76 -1.96 13.61
CA GLY A 800 3.71 -2.09 14.71
C GLY A 800 4.00 -3.55 15.01
N ARG A 801 2.96 -4.35 15.16
CA ARG A 801 3.09 -5.80 15.39
C ARG A 801 3.60 -6.55 14.15
N LEU A 802 3.14 -6.18 12.96
CA LEU A 802 3.59 -6.78 11.70
C LEU A 802 5.11 -6.67 11.52
N LEU A 803 5.70 -5.50 11.83
CA LEU A 803 7.15 -5.30 11.68
C LEU A 803 7.94 -5.83 12.87
N MET A 804 7.59 -5.43 14.10
CA MET A 804 8.40 -5.73 15.28
C MET A 804 8.40 -7.22 15.64
N VAL A 805 7.27 -7.91 15.43
CA VAL A 805 7.13 -9.33 15.77
C VAL A 805 7.34 -10.19 14.53
N HIS A 806 6.48 -10.07 13.53
CA HIS A 806 6.51 -10.97 12.37
C HIS A 806 7.72 -10.73 11.48
N GLY A 807 8.01 -9.48 11.12
CA GLY A 807 9.18 -9.15 10.31
C GLY A 807 10.50 -9.59 10.95
N ARG A 808 10.66 -9.35 12.25
CA ARG A 808 11.80 -9.84 13.03
C ARG A 808 11.93 -11.36 12.95
N ASN A 809 10.86 -12.07 13.28
CA ASN A 809 10.84 -13.51 13.33
C ASN A 809 11.13 -14.10 11.94
N SER A 810 10.48 -13.61 10.89
CA SER A 810 10.72 -14.06 9.51
C SER A 810 12.18 -13.90 9.10
N TYR A 811 12.81 -12.74 9.33
CA TYR A 811 14.23 -12.55 8.98
C TYR A 811 15.16 -13.45 9.80
N LYS A 812 14.97 -13.54 11.12
CA LYS A 812 15.83 -14.37 12.00
C LYS A 812 15.71 -15.85 11.68
N ARG A 813 14.49 -16.34 11.45
CA ARG A 813 14.20 -17.74 11.13
C ARG A 813 14.73 -18.12 9.74
N SER A 814 14.51 -17.28 8.72
CA SER A 814 15.09 -17.48 7.38
C SER A 814 16.62 -17.56 7.43
N ALA A 815 17.27 -16.66 8.18
CA ALA A 815 18.72 -16.65 8.31
C ALA A 815 19.26 -17.91 8.99
N ALA A 816 18.61 -18.37 10.06
CA ALA A 816 18.98 -19.61 10.75
C ALA A 816 18.77 -20.84 9.85
N LEU A 817 17.60 -20.93 9.19
CA LEU A 817 17.26 -22.00 8.27
C LEU A 817 18.27 -22.09 7.12
N GLY A 818 18.61 -20.95 6.49
CA GLY A 818 19.59 -20.90 5.40
C GLY A 818 20.98 -21.37 5.85
N GLN A 819 21.44 -20.96 7.04
CA GLN A 819 22.73 -21.40 7.60
C GLN A 819 22.76 -22.90 7.86
N PHE A 820 21.70 -23.45 8.46
CA PHE A 820 21.60 -24.88 8.75
C PHE A 820 21.54 -25.74 7.50
N VAL A 821 20.79 -25.32 6.48
CA VAL A 821 20.73 -26.07 5.23
C VAL A 821 22.10 -26.04 4.52
N MET A 822 22.79 -24.90 4.48
CA MET A 822 24.16 -24.83 3.95
C MET A 822 25.14 -25.72 4.76
N HIS A 823 25.04 -25.70 6.09
CA HIS A 823 25.86 -26.52 6.98
C HIS A 823 25.76 -28.02 6.67
N ARG A 824 24.54 -28.54 6.47
CA ARG A 824 24.26 -29.94 6.09
C ARG A 824 25.02 -30.37 4.83
N GLY A 825 24.98 -29.54 3.78
CA GLY A 825 25.70 -29.83 2.54
C GLY A 825 27.22 -29.82 2.70
N MET A 826 27.73 -28.85 3.48
CA MET A 826 29.16 -28.70 3.71
C MET A 826 29.77 -29.82 4.56
N ILE A 827 29.05 -30.37 5.54
CA ILE A 827 29.55 -31.51 6.34
C ILE A 827 29.79 -32.72 5.43
N ILE A 828 28.81 -33.09 4.60
CA ILE A 828 28.94 -34.22 3.68
C ILE A 828 30.11 -34.01 2.72
N SER A 829 30.24 -32.81 2.15
CA SER A 829 31.35 -32.55 1.24
C SER A 829 32.71 -32.61 1.94
N THR A 830 32.79 -32.20 3.20
CA THR A 830 34.02 -32.32 3.98
C THR A 830 34.36 -33.79 4.25
N MET A 831 33.38 -34.58 4.66
CA MET A 831 33.55 -36.04 4.84
C MET A 831 34.01 -36.70 3.54
N GLN A 832 33.41 -36.32 2.41
CA GLN A 832 33.79 -36.80 1.08
C GLN A 832 35.21 -36.36 0.69
N ALA A 833 35.62 -35.14 1.03
CA ALA A 833 36.97 -34.64 0.73
C ALA A 833 38.04 -35.41 1.52
N VAL A 834 37.79 -35.66 2.81
CA VAL A 834 38.66 -36.46 3.67
C VAL A 834 38.70 -37.91 3.17
N PHE A 835 37.54 -38.48 2.80
CA PHE A 835 37.46 -39.81 2.19
C PHE A 835 38.35 -39.91 0.95
N SER A 836 38.13 -39.03 -0.03
CA SER A 836 38.87 -39.06 -1.29
C SER A 836 40.36 -38.87 -1.07
N SER A 837 40.77 -38.03 -0.13
CA SER A 837 42.19 -37.80 0.17
C SER A 837 42.89 -39.06 0.71
N ILE A 838 42.18 -39.87 1.52
CA ILE A 838 42.73 -41.08 2.12
C ILE A 838 42.75 -42.25 1.11
N PHE A 839 41.74 -42.33 0.25
CA PHE A 839 41.65 -43.34 -0.81
C PHE A 839 42.36 -42.88 -2.09
N TYR A 840 43.62 -42.46 -1.97
CA TYR A 840 44.52 -42.10 -3.09
C TYR A 840 43.92 -41.11 -4.11
N PHE A 841 43.15 -40.12 -3.62
CA PHE A 841 42.47 -39.13 -4.46
C PHE A 841 41.54 -39.77 -5.51
N ALA A 842 40.89 -40.88 -5.15
CA ALA A 842 39.88 -41.50 -6.00
C ALA A 842 38.55 -40.72 -5.95
N SER A 843 37.96 -40.51 -7.12
CA SER A 843 36.65 -39.87 -7.28
C SER A 843 35.51 -40.88 -7.10
N VAL A 844 35.46 -41.53 -5.95
CA VAL A 844 34.42 -42.49 -5.54
C VAL A 844 33.52 -41.86 -4.47
N PRO A 845 32.20 -41.88 -4.63
CA PRO A 845 31.30 -41.31 -3.64
C PRO A 845 31.20 -42.21 -2.40
N LEU A 846 31.29 -41.58 -1.23
CA LEU A 846 31.21 -42.20 0.09
C LEU A 846 29.82 -42.78 0.34
N TYR A 847 28.78 -42.00 0.04
CA TYR A 847 27.38 -42.39 0.17
C TYR A 847 26.72 -42.41 -1.21
N GLN A 848 25.94 -43.44 -1.50
CA GLN A 848 25.29 -43.63 -2.80
C GLN A 848 23.80 -43.93 -2.64
N GLY A 849 23.05 -43.71 -3.73
CA GLY A 849 21.66 -44.13 -3.86
C GLY A 849 20.72 -43.53 -2.82
N PHE A 850 19.97 -44.40 -2.14
CA PHE A 850 18.92 -44.01 -1.19
C PHE A 850 19.45 -43.30 0.06
N LEU A 851 20.69 -43.51 0.48
CA LEU A 851 21.27 -42.82 1.64
C LEU A 851 21.36 -41.31 1.41
N MET A 852 21.82 -40.89 0.23
CA MET A 852 21.95 -39.47 -0.12
C MET A 852 20.59 -38.79 -0.32
N VAL A 853 19.66 -39.50 -0.97
CA VAL A 853 18.29 -39.00 -1.13
C VAL A 853 17.63 -38.85 0.25
N GLY A 854 17.67 -39.92 1.07
CA GLY A 854 17.10 -39.95 2.42
C GLY A 854 17.69 -38.88 3.35
N TYR A 855 19.00 -38.64 3.31
CA TYR A 855 19.63 -37.55 4.06
C TYR A 855 19.05 -36.19 3.70
N ALA A 856 18.96 -35.87 2.42
CA ALA A 856 18.52 -34.55 1.98
C ALA A 856 17.02 -34.31 2.23
N THR A 857 16.17 -35.32 2.01
CA THR A 857 14.70 -35.16 1.95
C THR A 857 13.96 -35.69 3.18
N ILE A 858 14.45 -36.71 3.88
CA ILE A 858 13.74 -37.38 4.97
C ILE A 858 14.42 -37.11 6.32
N TYR A 859 15.65 -37.60 6.52
CA TYR A 859 16.25 -37.74 7.85
C TYR A 859 16.70 -36.44 8.52
N THR A 860 16.87 -35.35 7.77
CA THR A 860 17.29 -34.06 8.33
C THR A 860 16.44 -32.89 7.82
N MET A 861 15.36 -33.16 7.07
CA MET A 861 14.47 -32.13 6.55
C MET A 861 13.56 -31.56 7.63
N PHE A 862 12.77 -32.39 8.31
CA PHE A 862 11.77 -31.93 9.28
C PHE A 862 12.36 -31.18 10.48
N PRO A 863 13.46 -31.64 11.14
CA PRO A 863 14.05 -30.92 12.26
C PRO A 863 14.57 -29.54 11.85
N VAL A 864 15.29 -29.45 10.73
CA VAL A 864 15.79 -28.17 10.22
C VAL A 864 14.66 -27.25 9.80
N PHE A 865 13.63 -27.77 9.12
CA PHE A 865 12.46 -26.99 8.75
C PHE A 865 11.67 -26.50 9.97
N SER A 866 11.68 -27.25 11.09
CA SER A 866 10.99 -26.86 12.32
C SER A 866 11.53 -25.56 12.94
N LEU A 867 12.75 -25.11 12.56
CA LEU A 867 13.31 -23.80 12.93
C LEU A 867 12.45 -22.61 12.48
N VAL A 868 11.53 -22.82 11.53
CA VAL A 868 10.48 -21.86 11.15
C VAL A 868 9.59 -21.48 12.35
N LEU A 869 9.56 -22.28 13.42
CA LEU A 869 8.77 -22.02 14.64
C LEU A 869 9.58 -21.36 15.76
N ASP A 870 10.90 -21.30 15.68
CA ASP A 870 11.77 -20.78 16.76
C ASP A 870 11.52 -19.29 17.01
N GLN A 871 11.54 -18.83 18.26
CA GLN A 871 11.37 -17.43 18.62
C GLN A 871 12.59 -16.96 19.41
N ASP A 872 13.20 -15.84 18.99
CA ASP A 872 14.33 -15.30 19.74
C ASP A 872 13.92 -14.48 20.96
N VAL A 873 12.76 -13.81 20.87
CA VAL A 873 12.18 -12.95 21.90
C VAL A 873 10.66 -13.13 21.88
N LYS A 874 10.00 -13.05 23.05
CA LYS A 874 8.54 -13.09 23.14
C LYS A 874 7.91 -11.85 22.44
N PRO A 875 6.70 -11.97 21.85
CA PRO A 875 6.04 -10.86 21.14
C PRO A 875 5.90 -9.56 21.96
N GLU A 876 5.55 -9.68 23.24
CA GLU A 876 5.38 -8.54 24.16
C GLU A 876 6.69 -7.75 24.34
N MET A 877 7.80 -8.46 24.51
CA MET A 877 9.13 -7.86 24.68
C MET A 877 9.62 -7.19 23.40
N ALA A 878 9.24 -7.71 22.22
CA ALA A 878 9.58 -7.10 20.93
C ALA A 878 8.82 -5.77 20.71
N LEU A 879 7.61 -5.64 21.25
CA LEU A 879 6.84 -4.39 21.22
C LEU A 879 7.30 -3.39 22.29
N LEU A 880 7.70 -3.88 23.47
CA LEU A 880 8.21 -3.04 24.55
C LEU A 880 9.58 -2.43 24.24
N TYR A 881 10.45 -3.17 23.54
CA TYR A 881 11.82 -2.75 23.20
C TYR A 881 12.02 -2.70 21.66
N PRO A 882 11.44 -1.70 20.98
CA PRO A 882 11.54 -1.56 19.52
C PRO A 882 12.97 -1.38 19.02
N GLU A 883 13.93 -0.95 19.84
CA GLU A 883 15.34 -0.80 19.46
C GLU A 883 15.96 -2.12 19.00
N LEU A 884 15.40 -3.26 19.43
CA LEU A 884 15.82 -4.58 18.96
C LEU A 884 15.66 -4.75 17.45
N TYR A 885 14.80 -3.96 16.79
CA TYR A 885 14.63 -3.94 15.34
C TYR A 885 15.84 -3.29 14.63
N LYS A 886 16.48 -2.27 15.24
CA LYS A 886 17.68 -1.60 14.70
C LYS A 886 18.85 -2.56 14.47
N ASP A 887 18.92 -3.66 15.22
CA ASP A 887 19.95 -4.67 15.05
C ASP A 887 19.75 -5.53 13.79
N LEU A 888 18.52 -5.61 13.27
CA LEU A 888 18.16 -6.42 12.12
C LEU A 888 18.56 -5.74 10.81
N THR A 889 18.34 -4.42 10.70
CA THR A 889 18.60 -3.61 9.50
C THR A 889 20.05 -3.75 9.02
N LYS A 890 21.00 -3.90 9.96
CA LYS A 890 22.44 -4.12 9.70
C LYS A 890 22.78 -5.47 9.05
N GLY A 891 21.82 -6.40 8.92
CA GLY A 891 22.02 -7.67 8.23
C GLY A 891 23.00 -8.65 8.91
N ARG A 892 23.27 -8.48 10.21
CA ARG A 892 24.31 -9.24 10.92
C ARG A 892 24.02 -10.75 11.02
N SER A 893 22.75 -11.15 10.93
CA SER A 893 22.37 -12.57 11.07
C SER A 893 22.92 -13.40 9.91
N LEU A 894 22.88 -12.90 8.68
CA LEU A 894 23.33 -13.56 7.47
C LEU A 894 24.48 -12.77 6.81
N SER A 895 25.60 -12.64 7.52
CA SER A 895 26.79 -11.94 7.04
C SER A 895 27.86 -12.93 6.57
N PHE A 896 28.83 -12.46 5.77
CA PHE A 896 29.97 -13.28 5.37
C PHE A 896 30.76 -13.81 6.59
N LYS A 897 30.80 -13.04 7.68
CA LYS A 897 31.41 -13.46 8.95
C LYS A 897 30.66 -14.63 9.60
N THR A 898 29.33 -14.54 9.72
CA THR A 898 28.55 -15.64 10.31
C THR A 898 28.58 -16.87 9.42
N PHE A 899 28.55 -16.68 8.10
CA PHE A 899 28.75 -17.73 7.11
C PHE A 899 30.10 -18.45 7.28
N LEU A 900 31.22 -17.72 7.37
CA LEU A 900 32.55 -18.33 7.56
C LEU A 900 32.64 -19.14 8.86
N ILE A 901 32.01 -18.68 9.94
CA ILE A 901 31.94 -19.43 11.20
C ILE A 901 31.24 -20.77 10.97
N TRP A 902 30.10 -20.80 10.26
CA TRP A 902 29.40 -22.03 9.94
C TRP A 902 30.19 -22.97 9.01
N VAL A 903 30.93 -22.41 8.04
CA VAL A 903 31.86 -23.19 7.20
C VAL A 903 32.92 -23.90 8.07
N LEU A 904 33.54 -23.18 9.01
CA LEU A 904 34.53 -23.75 9.92
C LEU A 904 33.93 -24.84 10.82
N ILE A 905 32.71 -24.63 11.32
CA ILE A 905 31.98 -25.64 12.09
C ILE A 905 31.74 -26.90 11.24
N SER A 906 31.29 -26.74 9.99
CA SER A 906 31.09 -27.87 9.06
C SER A 906 32.39 -28.62 8.78
N ILE A 907 33.50 -27.91 8.56
CA ILE A 907 34.81 -28.54 8.31
C ILE A 907 35.27 -29.33 9.53
N TYR A 908 35.13 -28.75 10.72
CA TYR A 908 35.48 -29.42 11.98
C TYR A 908 34.66 -30.70 12.20
N GLN A 909 33.33 -30.60 12.12
CA GLN A 909 32.44 -31.75 12.34
C GLN A 909 32.63 -32.81 11.26
N GLY A 910 32.63 -32.44 9.98
CA GLY A 910 32.86 -33.38 8.88
C GLY A 910 34.21 -34.06 8.95
N GLY A 911 35.25 -33.34 9.36
CA GLY A 911 36.58 -33.88 9.61
C GLY A 911 36.59 -34.94 10.73
N ILE A 912 35.99 -34.63 11.88
CA ILE A 912 35.91 -35.56 13.02
C ILE A 912 35.05 -36.78 12.70
N LEU A 913 33.89 -36.59 12.08
CA LEU A 913 33.00 -37.68 11.70
C LEU A 913 33.72 -38.68 10.82
N MET A 914 34.46 -38.19 9.82
CA MET A 914 35.16 -39.08 8.90
C MET A 914 36.45 -39.67 9.50
N TYR A 915 37.32 -38.83 10.05
CA TYR A 915 38.56 -39.29 10.65
C TYR A 915 38.31 -40.26 11.81
N GLY A 916 37.33 -39.95 12.67
CA GLY A 916 36.91 -40.83 13.77
C GLY A 916 36.35 -42.17 13.29
N ALA A 917 35.54 -42.19 12.22
CA ALA A 917 35.04 -43.42 11.63
C ALA A 917 36.16 -44.30 11.05
N LEU A 918 37.23 -43.68 10.52
CA LEU A 918 38.39 -44.39 9.98
C LEU A 918 39.35 -44.90 11.06
N VAL A 919 39.53 -44.16 12.16
CA VAL A 919 40.37 -44.60 13.30
C VAL A 919 39.70 -45.74 14.06
N LEU A 920 38.37 -45.71 14.19
CA LEU A 920 37.59 -46.75 14.88
C LEU A 920 37.13 -47.88 13.93
N PHE A 921 37.73 -47.96 12.75
CA PHE A 921 37.40 -48.91 11.70
C PHE A 921 37.93 -50.33 11.98
N ASP A 922 37.13 -51.35 11.64
CA ASP A 922 37.54 -52.75 11.51
C ASP A 922 37.21 -53.24 10.08
N GLN A 923 38.01 -54.16 9.53
CA GLN A 923 38.29 -54.51 8.10
C GLN A 923 37.23 -54.37 6.97
N GLU A 924 35.94 -54.10 7.21
CA GLU A 924 34.87 -54.05 6.19
C GLU A 924 34.27 -52.65 5.92
N PHE A 925 34.37 -52.17 4.68
CA PHE A 925 33.91 -50.83 4.27
C PHE A 925 32.44 -50.50 4.64
N VAL A 926 31.54 -51.50 4.63
CA VAL A 926 30.13 -51.33 5.01
C VAL A 926 29.98 -50.83 6.45
N HIS A 927 30.88 -51.23 7.35
CA HIS A 927 30.89 -50.75 8.74
C HIS A 927 31.29 -49.27 8.85
N VAL A 928 32.19 -48.75 7.98
CA VAL A 928 32.51 -47.31 7.94
C VAL A 928 31.28 -46.51 7.54
N VAL A 929 30.59 -46.95 6.50
CA VAL A 929 29.39 -46.28 5.98
C VAL A 929 28.31 -46.26 7.06
N ALA A 930 28.08 -47.39 7.74
CA ALA A 930 27.11 -47.47 8.84
C ALA A 930 27.48 -46.51 10.00
N ILE A 931 28.69 -46.60 10.55
CA ILE A 931 29.11 -45.77 11.70
C ILE A 931 29.09 -44.28 11.34
N SER A 932 29.71 -43.91 10.20
CA SER A 932 29.83 -42.52 9.79
C SER A 932 28.47 -41.88 9.46
N PHE A 933 27.57 -42.61 8.79
CA PHE A 933 26.25 -42.11 8.43
C PHE A 933 25.33 -41.99 9.66
N THR A 934 25.35 -42.96 10.58
CA THR A 934 24.61 -42.84 11.85
C THR A 934 25.12 -41.68 12.69
N ALA A 935 26.44 -41.53 12.83
CA ALA A 935 27.02 -40.42 13.58
C ALA A 935 26.71 -39.06 12.93
N LEU A 936 26.68 -38.99 11.59
CA LEU A 936 26.26 -37.80 10.84
C LEU A 936 24.81 -37.40 11.17
N ILE A 937 23.86 -38.34 11.07
CA ILE A 937 22.45 -38.05 11.37
C ILE A 937 22.27 -37.60 12.82
N LEU A 938 22.86 -38.32 13.78
CA LEU A 938 22.75 -37.95 15.20
C LEU A 938 23.41 -36.61 15.51
N THR A 939 24.54 -36.29 14.87
CA THR A 939 25.21 -34.99 15.00
C THR A 939 24.31 -33.86 14.51
N GLU A 940 23.65 -34.02 13.35
CA GLU A 940 22.73 -33.01 12.80
C GLU A 940 21.51 -32.79 13.70
N LEU A 941 20.84 -33.86 14.14
CA LEU A 941 19.70 -33.78 15.06
C LEU A 941 20.09 -33.10 16.38
N LEU A 942 21.23 -33.50 16.97
CA LEU A 942 21.73 -32.88 18.18
C LEU A 942 22.09 -31.40 17.97
N MET A 943 22.69 -31.05 16.83
CA MET A 943 23.05 -29.68 16.52
C MET A 943 21.81 -28.78 16.39
N VAL A 944 20.74 -29.26 15.75
CA VAL A 944 19.44 -28.57 15.70
C VAL A 944 18.92 -28.39 17.12
N ALA A 945 18.77 -29.46 17.90
CA ALA A 945 18.29 -29.39 19.29
C ALA A 945 19.09 -28.41 20.18
N LEU A 946 20.41 -28.33 20.02
CA LEU A 946 21.28 -27.40 20.77
C LEU A 946 21.16 -25.94 20.30
N THR A 947 20.59 -25.68 19.13
CA THR A 947 20.39 -24.32 18.60
C THR A 947 19.05 -23.70 18.86
N VAL A 948 18.00 -24.53 18.98
CA VAL A 948 16.65 -24.10 19.37
C VAL A 948 16.72 -23.26 20.65
N ARG A 949 16.00 -22.14 20.66
CA ARG A 949 15.92 -21.25 21.83
C ARG A 949 14.63 -21.50 22.58
N THR A 950 13.52 -21.59 21.86
CA THR A 950 12.20 -21.84 22.42
C THR A 950 11.64 -23.12 21.83
N TRP A 951 11.40 -24.12 22.68
CA TRP A 951 10.84 -25.40 22.24
C TRP A 951 9.35 -25.28 21.97
N HIS A 952 8.96 -25.54 20.73
CA HIS A 952 7.57 -25.77 20.35
C HIS A 952 7.33 -27.28 20.21
N TRP A 953 6.14 -27.78 20.55
CA TRP A 953 5.84 -29.22 20.54
C TRP A 953 6.08 -29.88 19.18
N LEU A 954 5.75 -29.20 18.07
CA LEU A 954 6.04 -29.67 16.71
C LEU A 954 7.53 -29.89 16.44
N MET A 955 8.44 -29.14 17.09
CA MET A 955 9.89 -29.30 16.92
C MET A 955 10.35 -30.61 17.56
N VAL A 956 9.82 -30.94 18.75
CA VAL A 956 10.08 -32.22 19.42
C VAL A 956 9.57 -33.38 18.58
N VAL A 957 8.35 -33.26 18.04
CA VAL A 957 7.78 -34.27 17.14
C VAL A 957 8.63 -34.41 15.88
N ALA A 958 9.10 -33.32 15.29
CA ALA A 958 9.97 -33.35 14.10
C ALA A 958 11.29 -34.09 14.37
N GLU A 959 11.95 -33.81 15.50
CA GLU A 959 13.18 -34.51 15.93
C GLU A 959 12.95 -36.02 16.10
N LEU A 960 11.92 -36.40 16.87
CA LEU A 960 11.59 -37.80 17.14
C LEU A 960 11.14 -38.55 15.89
N PHE A 961 10.36 -37.90 15.01
CA PHE A 961 9.93 -38.47 13.75
C PHE A 961 11.12 -38.73 12.83
N SER A 962 12.05 -37.78 12.73
CA SER A 962 13.26 -37.92 11.93
C SER A 962 14.15 -39.08 12.42
N LEU A 963 14.32 -39.18 13.74
CA LEU A 963 15.04 -40.28 14.38
C LEU A 963 14.32 -41.62 14.11
N GLY A 964 13.00 -41.67 14.25
CA GLY A 964 12.18 -42.85 13.97
C GLY A 964 12.27 -43.31 12.51
N CYS A 965 12.18 -42.39 11.54
CA CYS A 965 12.36 -42.69 10.12
C CYS A 965 13.76 -43.24 9.83
N TYR A 966 14.79 -42.70 10.48
CA TYR A 966 16.14 -43.20 10.33
C TYR A 966 16.31 -44.60 10.93
N LEU A 967 15.83 -44.83 12.16
CA LEU A 967 15.86 -46.16 12.80
C LEU A 967 15.10 -47.21 11.98
N ALA A 968 13.95 -46.85 11.41
CA ALA A 968 13.23 -47.72 10.49
C ALA A 968 14.08 -48.05 9.24
N SER A 969 14.76 -47.06 8.67
CA SER A 969 15.59 -47.28 7.48
C SER A 969 16.78 -48.22 7.71
N LEU A 970 17.33 -48.26 8.94
CA LEU A 970 18.35 -49.24 9.32
C LEU A 970 17.84 -50.69 9.24
N ALA A 971 16.53 -50.91 9.41
CA ALA A 971 15.91 -52.23 9.35
C ALA A 971 15.44 -52.64 7.94
N PHE A 972 15.21 -51.68 7.05
CA PHE A 972 14.69 -51.94 5.69
C PHE A 972 15.77 -51.88 4.61
N LEU A 973 16.85 -51.11 4.79
CA LEU A 973 17.93 -50.93 3.80
C LEU A 973 19.07 -51.93 4.02
N ASN A 974 18.75 -53.23 3.99
CA ASN A 974 19.69 -54.33 4.28
C ASN A 974 20.83 -54.43 3.25
N GLU A 975 20.70 -53.82 2.07
CA GLU A 975 21.79 -53.71 1.09
C GLU A 975 22.90 -52.73 1.52
N TYR A 976 22.59 -51.78 2.41
CA TYR A 976 23.51 -50.73 2.84
C TYR A 976 23.99 -50.90 4.28
N PHE A 977 23.23 -51.64 5.10
CA PHE A 977 23.46 -51.79 6.53
C PHE A 977 23.47 -53.27 6.94
N ASP A 978 24.50 -53.66 7.69
CA ASP A 978 24.53 -54.97 8.34
C ASP A 978 23.80 -54.91 9.71
N LEU A 979 22.62 -55.53 9.76
CA LEU A 979 21.78 -55.63 10.95
C LEU A 979 22.47 -56.33 12.13
N SER A 980 23.33 -57.31 11.85
CA SER A 980 24.06 -58.05 12.89
C SER A 980 25.10 -57.16 13.58
N PHE A 981 25.76 -56.30 12.81
CA PHE A 981 26.72 -55.33 13.34
C PHE A 981 26.05 -54.19 14.10
N ILE A 982 24.96 -53.61 13.59
CA ILE A 982 24.26 -52.45 14.20
C ILE A 982 23.72 -52.77 15.60
N THR A 983 23.25 -53.99 15.83
CA THR A 983 22.73 -54.42 17.15
C THR A 983 23.84 -54.66 18.18
N THR A 984 25.11 -54.62 17.78
CA THR A 984 26.26 -54.87 18.66
C THR A 984 26.59 -53.66 19.53
N ARG A 985 27.00 -53.89 20.79
CA ARG A 985 27.44 -52.81 21.71
C ARG A 985 28.64 -52.00 21.17
N VAL A 986 29.46 -52.61 20.33
CA VAL A 986 30.62 -52.00 19.67
C VAL A 986 30.18 -50.87 18.75
N PHE A 987 29.13 -51.08 17.95
CA PHE A 987 28.58 -50.05 17.07
C PHE A 987 28.09 -48.85 17.89
N LEU A 988 27.28 -49.10 18.92
CA LEU A 988 26.70 -48.06 19.76
C LEU A 988 27.76 -47.17 20.41
N TRP A 989 28.78 -47.74 21.06
CA TRP A 989 29.85 -46.96 21.69
C TRP A 989 30.65 -46.16 20.66
N LYS A 990 31.04 -46.77 19.53
CA LYS A 990 31.79 -46.08 18.45
C LYS A 990 31.02 -44.85 17.94
N VAL A 991 29.73 -45.00 17.65
CA VAL A 991 28.84 -43.92 17.21
C VAL A 991 28.69 -42.84 18.29
N CYS A 992 28.47 -43.23 19.55
CA CYS A 992 28.32 -42.29 20.67
C CYS A 992 29.57 -41.42 20.87
N VAL A 993 30.77 -42.00 20.84
CA VAL A 993 32.03 -41.26 21.00
C VAL A 993 32.22 -40.25 19.88
N ILE A 994 32.05 -40.68 18.62
CA ILE A 994 32.21 -39.82 17.45
C ILE A 994 31.24 -38.63 17.53
N THR A 995 29.97 -38.90 17.85
CA THR A 995 28.92 -37.88 17.97
C THR A 995 29.24 -36.89 19.11
N LEU A 996 29.70 -37.39 20.26
CA LEU A 996 30.03 -36.56 21.42
C LEU A 996 31.24 -35.64 21.15
N VAL A 997 32.30 -36.15 20.53
CA VAL A 997 33.48 -35.35 20.17
C VAL A 997 33.16 -34.30 19.09
N SER A 998 32.23 -34.63 18.18
CA SER A 998 31.75 -33.70 17.15
C SER A 998 30.96 -32.51 17.73
N CYS A 999 30.08 -32.75 18.71
CA CYS A 999 29.15 -31.72 19.22
C CYS A 999 29.60 -31.01 20.50
N LEU A 1000 30.25 -31.72 21.44
CA LEU A 1000 30.53 -31.20 22.78
C LEU A 1000 31.41 -29.94 22.79
N PRO A 1001 32.52 -29.86 22.02
CA PRO A 1001 33.37 -28.66 22.01
C PRO A 1001 32.63 -27.43 21.49
N LEU A 1002 31.77 -27.59 20.48
CA LEU A 1002 30.96 -26.50 19.93
C LEU A 1002 29.94 -25.99 20.95
N TYR A 1003 29.33 -26.89 21.72
CA TYR A 1003 28.44 -26.53 22.81
C TYR A 1003 29.16 -25.74 23.90
N ILE A 1004 30.35 -26.18 24.33
CA ILE A 1004 31.16 -25.50 25.34
C ILE A 1004 31.51 -24.08 24.85
N ILE A 1005 32.00 -23.93 23.61
CA ILE A 1005 32.34 -22.62 23.03
C ILE A 1005 31.10 -21.71 23.01
N LYS A 1006 29.95 -22.24 22.60
CA LYS A 1006 28.69 -21.48 22.56
C LYS A 1006 28.24 -21.04 23.95
N TYR A 1007 28.34 -21.93 24.94
CA TYR A 1007 28.01 -21.63 26.33
C TYR A 1007 28.93 -20.54 26.90
N LEU A 1008 30.25 -20.67 26.71
CA LEU A 1008 31.23 -19.66 27.14
C LEU A 1008 30.96 -18.31 26.47
N LYS A 1009 30.67 -18.30 25.17
CA LYS A 1009 30.34 -17.06 24.44
C LYS A 1009 29.08 -16.38 24.97
N ARG A 1010 28.03 -17.15 25.29
CA ARG A 1010 26.80 -16.62 25.91
C ARG A 1010 27.07 -16.03 27.29
N LYS A 1011 27.96 -16.66 28.07
CA LYS A 1011 28.33 -16.19 29.41
C LYS A 1011 29.19 -14.92 29.40
N PHE A 1012 30.20 -14.85 28.53
CA PHE A 1012 31.13 -13.71 28.47
C PHE A 1012 30.66 -12.55 27.59
N SER A 1013 29.81 -12.82 26.59
CA SER A 1013 29.31 -11.81 25.65
C SER A 1013 27.81 -12.01 25.36
N PRO A 1014 26.93 -11.79 26.35
CA PRO A 1014 25.49 -12.00 26.17
C PRO A 1014 24.93 -11.05 25.11
N PRO A 1015 24.11 -11.55 24.16
CA PRO A 1015 23.49 -10.71 23.14
C PRO A 1015 22.52 -9.70 23.76
N SER A 1016 22.31 -8.55 23.09
CA SER A 1016 21.52 -7.41 23.61
C SER A 1016 20.16 -7.81 24.17
N TYR A 1017 19.44 -8.70 23.48
CA TYR A 1017 18.11 -9.17 23.92
C TYR A 1017 18.15 -10.03 25.20
N SER A 1018 19.25 -10.75 25.46
CA SER A 1018 19.36 -11.59 26.67
C SER A 1018 19.59 -10.77 27.93
N LYS A 1019 20.05 -9.52 27.79
CA LYS A 1019 20.15 -8.55 28.89
C LYS A 1019 18.78 -7.99 29.30
N LEU A 1020 17.76 -8.14 28.45
CA LEU A 1020 16.40 -7.65 28.69
C LEU A 1020 15.49 -8.73 29.30
N SER A 1021 15.89 -10.01 29.22
CA SER A 1021 15.14 -11.14 29.77
C SER A 1021 15.53 -11.52 31.21
N SER A 1022 16.58 -10.88 31.75
CA SER A 1022 16.96 -10.93 33.16
C SER A 1022 16.28 -9.80 33.90
#